data_AF-A0A3R8QUR4-F1
#
_entry.id   AF-A0A3R8QUR4-F1
#
_cell.length_a   1.000
_cell.length_b   1.000
_cell.length_c   1.000
_cell.angle_alpha   90.00
_cell.angle_beta   90.00
_cell.angle_gamma   90.00
#
_symmetry.space_group_name_H-M   'P 1'
#
loop_
_entity.id
_entity.type
_entity.pdbx_description
1 polymer ?
#
loop_
_entity_poly.entity_id
_entity_poly.type
_entity_poly.pdbx_seq_one_letter_code
_entity_poly.pdbx_strand_id
1 'polypeptide(L)'
;MSHRTLPPESDARPLSLSRRTLMAATAAAVPAGAVVLGAAPALADPTVTDGETRVVDVPLADAPLVEADGVQVRDLPEQPGTMVGVTWPSESDAPEVQVRGMDQDGQWTPWEPLETAEDPETGEDAPGTECAWVGVVGALQVRAELDGADVTEQLTAHVITTSPTAEDAVVAQRAGAPQPMSTAAQQDMAATAAATTMANPATPVLGPGAPSYTSRAGWGANEGLVRGTSGSDQLKAVVIHHTAGTNSYSSSQSAELVRGILTYHTQTLGWADIGYNVLVSKYGQIFEGRSGGLHRNITGAHAYGFNTGSFGISVMGNYQSTAAPSAARAAVARLVGWKLLSTFQIKVASTSSWTPGSGTRFPAGKTIALPKMFGHRDVNYTDCPGNALYNQFGSLRTEAQRAIDGGWKEHLWAFQGAGGSSKLGYVVKSAHQTGKYTATVLTKGLILQESGGNASGHATPFAKQWAASWGRPAKADSQDGDRRIQAFQNGVAANEGGRVRFVTPYFRDVSPSRVFFLEITDLAARGITKGWGTPPNAEFRPNEDNLRDAMIAFIYRAKGSPAYTAPKTSPFTDVSPSKPFYKEICWAYDEGISRGWGTGSNRTFRPYEEVKRDAVAAFLYRAAGVNHTSTNSGFSDVPASHVFAKEITWLSKAGIARGWDDGTFRPNAFIKRDQMATFMMRWLKHTGRA
;
A
#
# COMPACT_ATOMS: atom_id res chain seq x y z
N MET A 1 46.47 -63.22 -41.62
CA MET A 1 47.64 -63.85 -40.96
C MET A 1 48.89 -63.51 -41.76
N SER A 2 50.08 -63.39 -41.13
CA SER A 2 51.35 -62.94 -41.76
C SER A 2 51.30 -61.47 -42.23
N HIS A 3 51.98 -60.46 -41.65
CA HIS A 3 53.11 -60.36 -40.72
C HIS A 3 54.49 -60.82 -41.24
N ARG A 4 55.38 -59.83 -41.50
CA ARG A 4 56.87 -59.78 -41.42
C ARG A 4 57.38 -58.78 -42.50
N THR A 5 58.40 -57.92 -42.32
CA THR A 5 59.25 -57.56 -41.16
C THR A 5 59.89 -56.18 -41.40
N LEU A 6 60.26 -55.46 -40.33
CA LEU A 6 61.11 -54.26 -40.32
C LEU A 6 62.61 -54.65 -40.20
N PRO A 7 63.57 -53.70 -40.15
CA PRO A 7 63.96 -52.70 -41.16
C PRO A 7 65.50 -52.82 -41.45
N PRO A 8 66.17 -51.86 -42.12
CA PRO A 8 66.56 -50.57 -41.53
C PRO A 8 66.39 -49.38 -42.54
N GLU A 9 66.92 -48.15 -42.43
CA GLU A 9 67.83 -47.53 -41.45
C GLU A 9 67.51 -46.01 -41.24
N SER A 10 68.54 -45.15 -41.26
CA SER A 10 68.62 -43.68 -41.08
C SER A 10 68.20 -42.87 -42.34
N ASP A 11 67.75 -41.60 -42.26
CA ASP A 11 68.36 -40.53 -41.45
C ASP A 11 67.42 -39.33 -41.11
N ALA A 12 67.94 -38.37 -40.33
CA ALA A 12 67.15 -37.43 -39.53
C ALA A 12 66.50 -36.24 -40.26
N ARG A 13 65.17 -36.08 -40.03
CA ARG A 13 64.42 -34.82 -39.71
C ARG A 13 62.92 -35.17 -39.65
N PRO A 14 62.22 -34.95 -38.52
CA PRO A 14 61.27 -33.82 -38.50
C PRO A 14 60.98 -33.25 -37.09
N LEU A 15 60.24 -32.14 -37.01
CA LEU A 15 59.35 -31.85 -35.87
C LEU A 15 58.04 -31.22 -36.37
N SER A 16 56.94 -31.97 -36.30
CA SER A 16 55.59 -31.41 -36.34
C SER A 16 54.68 -32.11 -35.34
N LEU A 17 54.10 -31.29 -34.46
CA LEU A 17 52.85 -31.44 -33.69
C LEU A 17 52.44 -32.85 -33.17
N SER A 18 52.48 -33.04 -31.84
CA SER A 18 51.26 -33.16 -31.02
C SER A 18 51.52 -33.51 -29.55
N ARG A 19 51.18 -32.61 -28.62
CA ARG A 19 50.24 -32.81 -27.48
C ARG A 19 50.38 -31.72 -26.40
N ARG A 20 49.23 -31.09 -26.08
CA ARG A 20 48.85 -30.44 -24.81
C ARG A 20 49.92 -29.66 -24.01
N THR A 21 49.76 -28.34 -23.89
CA THR A 21 49.38 -27.62 -22.65
C THR A 21 49.18 -26.11 -22.96
N LEU A 22 48.37 -25.43 -22.13
CA LEU A 22 48.05 -23.98 -22.07
C LEU A 22 49.05 -23.01 -22.73
N MET A 23 48.54 -22.06 -23.54
CA MET A 23 48.54 -20.62 -23.23
C MET A 23 47.89 -19.77 -24.33
N ALA A 24 47.21 -18.70 -23.89
CA ALA A 24 46.91 -17.44 -24.59
C ALA A 24 46.76 -17.43 -26.14
N ALA A 25 45.51 -17.47 -26.61
CA ALA A 25 45.11 -16.71 -27.80
C ALA A 25 44.56 -15.35 -27.33
N THR A 26 45.19 -14.26 -27.79
CA THR A 26 44.76 -12.89 -27.51
C THR A 26 43.38 -12.62 -28.12
N ALA A 27 42.37 -12.44 -27.28
CA ALA A 27 41.13 -11.82 -27.73
C ALA A 27 41.45 -10.39 -28.19
N ALA A 28 41.29 -10.12 -29.49
CA ALA A 28 41.33 -8.76 -30.00
C ALA A 28 40.19 -7.97 -29.33
N ALA A 29 40.53 -7.02 -28.48
CA ALA A 29 39.57 -6.16 -27.83
C ALA A 29 38.88 -5.29 -28.88
N VAL A 30 37.65 -5.66 -29.27
CA VAL A 30 36.74 -4.73 -29.93
C VAL A 30 36.46 -3.61 -28.91
N PRO A 31 36.74 -2.34 -29.22
CA PRO A 31 36.46 -1.26 -28.30
C PRO A 31 34.96 -1.17 -28.06
N ALA A 32 34.54 -1.37 -26.80
CA ALA A 32 33.19 -1.05 -26.35
C ALA A 32 33.00 0.47 -26.46
N GLY A 33 32.32 0.92 -27.51
CA GLY A 33 32.23 2.35 -27.86
C GLY A 33 31.53 2.67 -29.18
N ALA A 34 31.23 1.69 -30.03
CA ALA A 34 30.34 1.88 -31.16
C ALA A 34 28.88 1.59 -30.75
N VAL A 35 28.18 2.63 -30.29
CA VAL A 35 26.72 2.62 -30.32
C VAL A 35 26.32 2.54 -31.80
N VAL A 36 25.79 1.40 -32.22
CA VAL A 36 25.07 1.35 -33.49
C VAL A 36 23.85 2.23 -33.32
N LEU A 37 23.89 3.42 -33.93
CA LEU A 37 22.72 4.24 -34.17
C LEU A 37 21.81 3.45 -35.09
N GLY A 38 20.97 2.59 -34.50
CA GLY A 38 19.82 2.03 -35.20
C GLY A 38 18.99 3.19 -35.74
N ALA A 39 18.39 3.01 -36.91
CA ALA A 39 17.45 3.98 -37.44
C ALA A 39 16.39 4.30 -36.38
N ALA A 40 15.98 5.57 -36.29
CA ALA A 40 14.88 5.94 -35.41
C ALA A 40 13.67 5.04 -35.71
N PRO A 41 12.94 4.56 -34.70
CA PRO A 41 11.77 3.71 -34.92
C PRO A 41 10.79 4.44 -35.83
N ALA A 42 10.22 3.72 -36.80
CA ALA A 42 9.22 4.28 -37.71
C ALA A 42 8.01 4.76 -36.89
N LEU A 43 7.68 6.04 -37.03
CA LEU A 43 6.49 6.64 -36.44
C LEU A 43 5.32 6.45 -37.41
N ALA A 44 4.12 6.21 -36.88
CA ALA A 44 2.91 6.22 -37.69
C ALA A 44 2.59 7.67 -38.10
N ASP A 45 2.52 8.58 -37.12
CA ASP A 45 2.40 10.02 -37.30
C ASP A 45 3.69 10.69 -36.80
N PRO A 46 4.46 11.40 -37.64
CA PRO A 46 5.68 12.10 -37.22
C PRO A 46 5.41 13.31 -36.31
N THR A 47 4.15 13.72 -36.13
CA THR A 47 3.73 14.79 -35.21
C THR A 47 3.29 14.28 -33.84
N VAL A 48 3.24 12.95 -33.63
CA VAL A 48 3.07 12.30 -32.32
C VAL A 48 4.45 11.85 -31.86
N THR A 49 4.95 12.40 -30.75
CA THR A 49 6.35 12.16 -30.32
C THR A 49 6.50 12.03 -28.80
N ASP A 50 7.66 11.51 -28.36
CA ASP A 50 8.07 11.42 -26.94
C ASP A 50 7.06 10.70 -26.03
N GLY A 51 6.47 9.60 -26.50
CA GLY A 51 5.51 8.80 -25.75
C GLY A 51 4.06 9.33 -25.79
N GLU A 52 3.80 10.45 -26.50
CA GLU A 52 2.45 10.95 -26.74
C GLU A 52 1.55 9.83 -27.29
N THR A 53 0.32 9.79 -26.79
CA THR A 53 -0.78 8.98 -27.33
C THR A 53 -1.89 9.93 -27.75
N ARG A 54 -2.28 9.86 -29.03
CA ARG A 54 -3.33 10.68 -29.64
C ARG A 54 -4.47 9.76 -30.10
N VAL A 55 -5.71 10.23 -29.97
CA VAL A 55 -6.90 9.55 -30.51
C VAL A 55 -7.52 10.46 -31.57
N VAL A 56 -7.91 9.88 -32.70
CA VAL A 56 -8.69 10.52 -33.76
C VAL A 56 -9.99 9.74 -33.92
N ASP A 57 -11.10 10.40 -33.66
CA ASP A 57 -12.44 9.83 -33.80
C ASP A 57 -12.92 10.02 -35.25
N VAL A 58 -13.22 8.92 -35.94
CA VAL A 58 -13.65 8.90 -37.35
C VAL A 58 -15.04 8.29 -37.43
N PRO A 59 -16.10 9.09 -37.58
CA PRO A 59 -17.44 8.60 -37.90
C PRO A 59 -17.40 7.84 -39.23
N LEU A 60 -17.77 6.56 -39.22
CA LEU A 60 -17.60 5.70 -40.40
C LEU A 60 -18.59 6.01 -41.53
N ALA A 61 -19.66 6.77 -41.24
CA ALA A 61 -20.51 7.38 -42.25
C ALA A 61 -19.74 8.32 -43.20
N ASP A 62 -18.75 9.07 -42.68
CA ASP A 62 -17.97 10.07 -43.42
C ASP A 62 -16.79 9.45 -44.18
N ALA A 63 -16.38 8.24 -43.83
CA ALA A 63 -15.32 7.49 -44.49
C ALA A 63 -15.78 6.93 -45.86
N PRO A 64 -14.96 7.00 -46.93
CA PRO A 64 -15.28 6.39 -48.22
C PRO A 64 -15.69 4.91 -48.11
N LEU A 65 -16.80 4.54 -48.76
CA LEU A 65 -17.19 3.15 -48.94
C LEU A 65 -16.48 2.60 -50.19
N VAL A 66 -15.74 1.50 -50.04
CA VAL A 66 -15.01 0.84 -51.13
C VAL A 66 -15.28 -0.66 -51.13
N GLU A 67 -15.11 -1.31 -52.28
CA GLU A 67 -15.05 -2.77 -52.35
C GLU A 67 -13.61 -3.24 -52.10
N ALA A 68 -13.41 -4.18 -51.19
CA ALA A 68 -12.14 -4.84 -50.97
C ALA A 68 -12.37 -6.32 -50.63
N ASP A 69 -11.61 -7.22 -51.27
CA ASP A 69 -11.75 -8.68 -51.13
C ASP A 69 -13.19 -9.22 -51.33
N GLY A 70 -14.00 -8.56 -52.18
CA GLY A 70 -15.39 -8.95 -52.44
C GLY A 70 -16.42 -8.49 -51.41
N VAL A 71 -16.03 -7.63 -50.45
CA VAL A 71 -16.94 -7.04 -49.45
C VAL A 71 -16.88 -5.52 -49.46
N GLN A 72 -17.96 -4.88 -49.01
CA GLN A 72 -17.97 -3.44 -48.78
C GLN A 72 -17.28 -3.13 -47.45
N VAL A 73 -16.43 -2.10 -47.44
CA VAL A 73 -15.67 -1.67 -46.26
C VAL A 73 -15.59 -0.15 -46.23
N ARG A 74 -15.44 0.42 -45.03
CA ARG A 74 -15.14 1.85 -44.87
C ARG A 74 -13.62 2.01 -44.84
N ASP A 75 -13.11 2.77 -45.81
CA ASP A 75 -11.68 3.05 -46.01
C ASP A 75 -11.30 4.33 -45.26
N LEU A 76 -10.24 4.27 -44.46
CA LEU A 76 -9.72 5.39 -43.67
C LEU A 76 -8.33 5.76 -44.21
N PRO A 77 -8.26 6.42 -45.37
CA PRO A 77 -7.00 6.89 -45.95
C PRO A 77 -6.42 8.01 -45.10
N GLU A 78 -5.09 8.12 -45.09
CA GLU A 78 -4.35 9.17 -44.37
C GLU A 78 -4.66 9.23 -42.86
N GLN A 79 -5.09 8.11 -42.28
CA GLN A 79 -5.25 7.91 -40.83
C GLN A 79 -4.09 7.09 -40.27
N PRO A 80 -2.92 7.71 -40.00
CA PRO A 80 -1.80 7.01 -39.41
C PRO A 80 -2.13 6.53 -38.00
N GLY A 81 -1.88 5.25 -37.72
CA GLY A 81 -2.31 4.59 -36.49
C GLY A 81 -1.30 3.60 -35.93
N THR A 82 -1.49 3.24 -34.65
CA THR A 82 -0.83 2.09 -33.99
C THR A 82 -1.83 1.06 -33.49
N MET A 83 -3.01 1.52 -33.09
CA MET A 83 -4.12 0.72 -32.59
C MET A 83 -5.45 1.31 -33.09
N VAL A 84 -6.51 0.50 -33.06
CA VAL A 84 -7.88 0.95 -33.32
C VAL A 84 -8.84 0.25 -32.36
N GLY A 85 -9.87 0.98 -31.92
CA GLY A 85 -11.08 0.43 -31.32
C GLY A 85 -12.30 1.06 -32.00
N VAL A 86 -13.48 0.47 -31.86
CA VAL A 86 -14.69 0.94 -32.57
C VAL A 86 -15.87 1.01 -31.60
N THR A 87 -16.66 2.07 -31.64
CA THR A 87 -17.88 2.25 -30.82
C THR A 87 -19.15 2.34 -31.67
N TRP A 88 -20.29 2.11 -31.02
CA TRP A 88 -21.64 2.20 -31.60
C TRP A 88 -22.59 2.94 -30.64
N PRO A 89 -23.82 3.31 -31.06
CA PRO A 89 -24.81 3.91 -30.18
C PRO A 89 -25.19 2.97 -29.01
N SER A 90 -25.39 3.52 -27.80
CA SER A 90 -25.63 2.74 -26.58
C SER A 90 -26.90 1.90 -26.54
N GLU A 91 -27.84 2.17 -27.45
CA GLU A 91 -29.12 1.44 -27.56
C GLU A 91 -29.08 0.35 -28.66
N SER A 92 -27.93 0.14 -29.30
CA SER A 92 -27.75 -0.86 -30.38
C SER A 92 -27.09 -2.14 -29.85
N ASP A 93 -27.55 -3.29 -30.37
CA ASP A 93 -26.87 -4.58 -30.17
C ASP A 93 -25.44 -4.57 -30.72
N ALA A 94 -24.55 -5.34 -30.10
CA ALA A 94 -23.13 -5.38 -30.44
C ALA A 94 -22.87 -6.03 -31.83
N PRO A 95 -22.25 -5.34 -32.79
CA PRO A 95 -21.95 -5.89 -34.12
C PRO A 95 -20.65 -6.69 -34.14
N GLU A 96 -20.50 -7.60 -35.11
CA GLU A 96 -19.23 -8.27 -35.42
C GLU A 96 -18.30 -7.30 -36.16
N VAL A 97 -17.39 -6.65 -35.43
CA VAL A 97 -16.44 -5.67 -35.99
C VAL A 97 -15.14 -6.35 -36.44
N GLN A 98 -14.65 -5.98 -37.62
CA GLN A 98 -13.34 -6.40 -38.13
C GLN A 98 -12.56 -5.22 -38.70
N VAL A 99 -11.24 -5.25 -38.49
CA VAL A 99 -10.32 -4.20 -38.92
C VAL A 99 -9.10 -4.77 -39.61
N ARG A 100 -8.45 -3.95 -40.44
CA ARG A 100 -7.08 -4.17 -40.92
C ARG A 100 -6.38 -2.84 -41.16
N GLY A 101 -5.05 -2.86 -41.14
CA GLY A 101 -4.23 -1.69 -41.45
C GLY A 101 -3.33 -1.91 -42.65
N MET A 102 -2.93 -0.82 -43.29
CA MET A 102 -1.93 -0.83 -44.35
C MET A 102 -0.57 -0.42 -43.78
N ASP A 103 0.41 -1.33 -43.87
CA ASP A 103 1.75 -1.11 -43.36
C ASP A 103 2.55 -0.08 -44.21
N GLN A 104 3.77 0.22 -43.74
CA GLN A 104 4.66 1.19 -44.38
C GLN A 104 5.15 0.76 -45.78
N ASP A 105 5.04 -0.53 -46.13
CA ASP A 105 5.36 -1.09 -47.44
C ASP A 105 4.11 -1.17 -48.36
N GLY A 106 2.98 -0.60 -47.92
CA GLY A 106 1.72 -0.56 -48.67
C GLY A 106 0.98 -1.90 -48.69
N GLN A 107 1.30 -2.84 -47.80
CA GLN A 107 0.61 -4.12 -47.70
C GLN A 107 -0.49 -4.07 -46.65
N TRP A 108 -1.66 -4.60 -46.99
CA TRP A 108 -2.75 -4.77 -46.04
C TRP A 108 -2.52 -5.97 -45.12
N THR A 109 -2.69 -5.78 -43.81
CA THR A 109 -2.74 -6.90 -42.86
C THR A 109 -3.95 -7.79 -43.14
N PRO A 110 -3.94 -9.06 -42.67
CA PRO A 110 -5.17 -9.83 -42.54
C PRO A 110 -6.23 -9.07 -41.73
N TRP A 111 -7.49 -9.40 -41.97
CA TRP A 111 -8.62 -8.96 -41.14
C TRP A 111 -8.51 -9.55 -39.74
N GLU A 112 -8.47 -8.69 -38.72
CA GLU A 112 -8.54 -9.07 -37.31
C GLU A 112 -9.96 -8.72 -36.78
N PRO A 113 -10.68 -9.67 -36.17
CA PRO A 113 -11.91 -9.38 -35.45
C PRO A 113 -11.60 -8.66 -34.13
N LEU A 114 -12.43 -7.69 -33.78
CA LEU A 114 -12.36 -7.01 -32.48
C LEU A 114 -13.39 -7.62 -31.54
N GLU A 115 -12.98 -7.99 -30.32
CA GLU A 115 -13.92 -8.45 -29.28
C GLU A 115 -14.64 -7.25 -28.65
N THR A 116 -15.94 -7.38 -28.36
CA THR A 116 -16.72 -6.41 -27.58
C THR A 116 -16.11 -6.21 -26.19
N ALA A 117 -16.00 -4.95 -25.74
CA ALA A 117 -15.56 -4.66 -24.38
C ALA A 117 -16.71 -4.89 -23.39
N GLU A 118 -16.42 -5.36 -22.18
CA GLU A 118 -17.41 -5.51 -21.10
C GLU A 118 -17.35 -4.26 -20.19
N ASP A 119 -18.49 -3.63 -19.91
CA ASP A 119 -18.54 -2.53 -18.95
C ASP A 119 -18.19 -3.05 -17.54
N PRO A 120 -17.17 -2.51 -16.86
CA PRO A 120 -16.69 -3.06 -15.60
C PRO A 120 -17.59 -2.75 -14.39
N GLU A 121 -18.54 -1.83 -14.53
CA GLU A 121 -19.52 -1.39 -13.53
C GLU A 121 -20.89 -2.09 -13.68
N THR A 122 -21.28 -2.51 -14.89
CA THR A 122 -22.54 -3.24 -15.15
C THR A 122 -22.37 -4.72 -15.53
N GLY A 123 -21.24 -5.10 -16.14
CA GLY A 123 -21.00 -6.44 -16.69
C GLY A 123 -21.80 -6.77 -17.94
N GLU A 124 -22.40 -5.76 -18.53
CA GLU A 124 -23.05 -5.82 -19.84
C GLU A 124 -22.02 -5.43 -20.91
N ASP A 125 -22.32 -5.71 -22.17
CA ASP A 125 -21.48 -5.27 -23.28
C ASP A 125 -21.43 -3.73 -23.27
N ALA A 126 -20.22 -3.17 -23.23
CA ALA A 126 -20.01 -1.76 -23.48
C ALA A 126 -20.35 -1.47 -24.95
N PRO A 127 -20.76 -0.23 -25.29
CA PRO A 127 -21.08 0.15 -26.67
C PRO A 127 -19.81 0.41 -27.51
N GLY A 128 -18.88 -0.55 -27.48
CA GLY A 128 -17.62 -0.53 -28.21
C GLY A 128 -16.76 -1.77 -27.98
N THR A 129 -15.76 -1.93 -28.83
CA THR A 129 -14.80 -3.04 -28.78
C THR A 129 -13.69 -2.80 -27.75
N GLU A 130 -12.95 -3.83 -27.38
CA GLU A 130 -11.56 -3.69 -26.94
C GLU A 130 -10.70 -3.11 -28.09
N CYS A 131 -9.60 -2.42 -27.78
CA CYS A 131 -8.72 -1.87 -28.81
C CYS A 131 -7.60 -2.85 -29.22
N ALA A 132 -7.38 -3.02 -30.52
CA ALA A 132 -6.35 -3.91 -31.07
C ALA A 132 -5.15 -3.16 -31.63
N TRP A 133 -3.95 -3.73 -31.45
CA TRP A 133 -2.75 -3.32 -32.16
C TRP A 133 -2.83 -3.68 -33.64
N VAL A 134 -2.65 -2.71 -34.54
CA VAL A 134 -2.69 -2.91 -36.01
C VAL A 134 -1.31 -2.83 -36.67
N GLY A 135 -0.27 -2.45 -35.92
CA GLY A 135 1.05 -2.13 -36.47
C GLY A 135 1.21 -0.63 -36.68
N VAL A 136 2.40 -0.22 -37.14
CA VAL A 136 2.65 1.17 -37.55
C VAL A 136 2.09 1.34 -38.96
N VAL A 137 0.86 1.85 -39.06
CA VAL A 137 0.07 1.85 -40.30
C VAL A 137 -0.21 3.28 -40.78
N GLY A 138 -0.36 3.46 -42.09
CA GLY A 138 -0.68 4.76 -42.71
C GLY A 138 -2.16 4.92 -43.13
N ALA A 139 -2.90 3.81 -43.17
CA ALA A 139 -4.32 3.76 -43.47
C ALA A 139 -4.96 2.56 -42.77
N LEU A 140 -6.28 2.60 -42.62
CA LEU A 140 -7.09 1.56 -41.98
C LEU A 140 -8.31 1.21 -42.84
N GLN A 141 -8.83 0.00 -42.68
CA GLN A 141 -10.15 -0.39 -43.17
C GLN A 141 -10.94 -1.02 -42.04
N VAL A 142 -12.22 -0.69 -41.98
CA VAL A 142 -13.17 -1.19 -40.98
C VAL A 142 -14.40 -1.74 -41.69
N ARG A 143 -14.91 -2.87 -41.18
CA ARG A 143 -16.23 -3.40 -41.53
C ARG A 143 -16.92 -3.93 -40.28
N ALA A 144 -18.25 -3.85 -40.24
CA ALA A 144 -19.06 -4.36 -39.15
C ALA A 144 -20.38 -4.92 -39.67
N GLU A 145 -20.72 -6.14 -39.24
CA GLU A 145 -21.98 -6.80 -39.58
C GLU A 145 -22.82 -7.04 -38.32
N LEU A 146 -24.13 -6.82 -38.40
CA LEU A 146 -25.11 -7.18 -37.37
C LEU A 146 -26.22 -8.00 -38.02
N ASP A 147 -26.47 -9.21 -37.52
CA ASP A 147 -27.39 -10.20 -38.14
C ASP A 147 -27.15 -10.43 -39.66
N GLY A 148 -25.91 -10.27 -40.12
CA GLY A 148 -25.51 -10.41 -41.53
C GLY A 148 -25.84 -9.21 -42.42
N ALA A 149 -26.24 -8.07 -41.85
CA ALA A 149 -26.35 -6.79 -42.54
C ALA A 149 -25.14 -5.89 -42.22
N ASP A 150 -24.60 -5.21 -43.23
CA ASP A 150 -23.58 -4.17 -43.03
C ASP A 150 -24.18 -3.01 -42.22
N VAL A 151 -23.60 -2.75 -41.06
CA VAL A 151 -23.96 -1.63 -40.18
C VAL A 151 -22.83 -0.61 -40.03
N THR A 152 -21.70 -0.79 -40.74
CA THR A 152 -20.43 -0.09 -40.53
C THR A 152 -20.58 1.43 -40.45
N GLU A 153 -21.50 2.03 -41.21
CA GLU A 153 -21.73 3.48 -41.22
C GLU A 153 -22.29 4.07 -39.93
N GLN A 154 -22.87 3.23 -39.05
CA GLN A 154 -23.45 3.65 -37.77
C GLN A 154 -22.41 3.75 -36.65
N LEU A 155 -21.16 3.33 -36.91
CA LEU A 155 -20.09 3.18 -35.93
C LEU A 155 -19.09 4.34 -36.01
N THR A 156 -18.30 4.53 -34.95
CA THR A 156 -17.16 5.43 -34.91
C THR A 156 -15.88 4.64 -34.68
N ALA A 157 -14.88 4.78 -35.56
CA ALA A 157 -13.56 4.21 -35.35
C ALA A 157 -12.67 5.21 -34.60
N HIS A 158 -12.00 4.72 -33.55
CA HIS A 158 -11.07 5.48 -32.73
C HIS A 158 -9.66 5.07 -33.11
N VAL A 159 -9.02 5.85 -33.99
CA VAL A 159 -7.65 5.61 -34.44
C VAL A 159 -6.69 6.12 -33.36
N ILE A 160 -5.91 5.22 -32.78
CA ILE A 160 -5.03 5.52 -31.64
C ILE A 160 -3.58 5.45 -32.12
N THR A 161 -2.88 6.55 -31.96
CA THR A 161 -1.49 6.71 -32.39
C THR A 161 -0.62 6.96 -31.18
N THR A 162 0.19 5.96 -30.83
CA THR A 162 1.16 6.04 -29.73
C THR A 162 2.56 6.12 -30.29
N SER A 163 3.35 7.08 -29.83
CA SER A 163 4.77 7.14 -30.18
C SER A 163 5.65 6.36 -29.19
N PRO A 164 6.81 5.85 -29.64
CA PRO A 164 7.84 5.31 -28.77
C PRO A 164 8.56 6.40 -27.96
N THR A 165 9.16 5.96 -26.85
CA THR A 165 10.10 6.71 -26.00
C THR A 165 11.49 6.07 -26.05
N ALA A 166 12.52 6.75 -25.52
CA ALA A 166 13.84 6.14 -25.37
C ALA A 166 13.82 5.00 -24.33
N GLU A 167 13.00 5.12 -23.30
CA GLU A 167 12.80 4.18 -22.20
C GLU A 167 12.21 2.84 -22.68
N ASP A 168 11.40 2.85 -23.74
CA ASP A 168 10.80 1.63 -24.30
C ASP A 168 11.87 0.63 -24.79
N ALA A 169 13.03 1.11 -25.25
CA ALA A 169 14.17 0.26 -25.60
C ALA A 169 14.80 -0.42 -24.37
N VAL A 170 14.76 0.21 -23.20
CA VAL A 170 15.16 -0.39 -21.92
C VAL A 170 14.11 -1.41 -21.45
N VAL A 171 12.83 -1.09 -21.61
CA VAL A 171 11.72 -2.00 -21.30
C VAL A 171 11.73 -3.23 -22.20
N ALA A 172 12.09 -3.10 -23.48
CA ALA A 172 12.25 -4.20 -24.44
C ALA A 172 13.22 -5.28 -23.95
N GLN A 173 14.29 -4.88 -23.25
CA GLN A 173 15.33 -5.77 -22.75
C GLN A 173 14.97 -6.48 -21.44
N ARG A 174 13.91 -6.06 -20.74
CA ARG A 174 13.47 -6.67 -19.45
C ARG A 174 12.75 -8.02 -19.61
N ALA A 175 12.88 -8.68 -20.76
CA ALA A 175 12.22 -9.94 -21.08
C ALA A 175 12.70 -11.11 -20.18
N GLY A 176 11.86 -11.51 -19.23
CA GLY A 176 11.70 -12.88 -18.73
C GLY A 176 12.87 -13.60 -18.04
N ALA A 177 14.09 -13.07 -18.03
CA ALA A 177 15.29 -13.76 -17.58
C ALA A 177 15.26 -14.07 -16.06
N PRO A 178 15.53 -15.33 -15.64
CA PRO A 178 15.64 -15.66 -14.23
C PRO A 178 16.97 -15.14 -13.68
N GLN A 179 16.94 -13.99 -13.01
CA GLN A 179 18.04 -13.59 -12.14
C GLN A 179 17.87 -14.27 -10.77
N PRO A 180 18.78 -15.18 -10.35
CA PRO A 180 18.80 -15.62 -8.97
C PRO A 180 19.11 -14.41 -8.08
N MET A 181 18.22 -14.09 -7.14
CA MET A 181 18.42 -12.94 -6.24
C MET A 181 19.67 -13.12 -5.40
N SER A 182 20.73 -12.39 -5.73
CA SER A 182 21.84 -12.14 -4.82
C SER A 182 21.52 -10.93 -3.93
N THR A 183 22.09 -10.89 -2.73
CA THR A 183 21.95 -9.76 -1.80
C THR A 183 22.59 -8.47 -2.32
N ALA A 184 23.58 -8.57 -3.23
CA ALA A 184 24.16 -7.42 -3.92
C ALA A 184 23.17 -6.76 -4.89
N ALA A 185 22.43 -7.56 -5.67
CA ALA A 185 21.42 -7.04 -6.60
C ALA A 185 20.30 -6.26 -5.88
N GLN A 186 19.97 -6.60 -4.62
CA GLN A 186 19.01 -5.84 -3.82
C GLN A 186 19.51 -4.43 -3.47
N GLN A 187 20.82 -4.24 -3.33
CA GLN A 187 21.43 -2.93 -3.04
C GLN A 187 21.58 -2.10 -4.33
N ASP A 188 22.03 -2.71 -5.43
CA ASP A 188 22.10 -2.03 -6.73
C ASP A 188 20.72 -1.66 -7.29
N MET A 189 19.68 -2.48 -7.06
CA MET A 189 18.31 -2.11 -7.43
C MET A 189 17.80 -0.90 -6.65
N ALA A 190 18.19 -0.71 -5.39
CA ALA A 190 17.84 0.49 -4.63
C ALA A 190 18.53 1.75 -5.18
N ALA A 191 19.78 1.63 -5.64
CA ALA A 191 20.50 2.71 -6.30
C ALA A 191 19.96 3.03 -7.71
N THR A 192 19.59 2.01 -8.48
CA THR A 192 19.11 2.16 -9.87
C THR A 192 17.67 2.65 -9.92
N ALA A 193 16.82 2.21 -8.98
CA ALA A 193 15.45 2.71 -8.85
C ALA A 193 15.40 4.20 -8.48
N ALA A 194 16.43 4.73 -7.80
CA ALA A 194 16.54 6.15 -7.49
C ALA A 194 16.94 7.03 -8.71
N ALA A 195 17.38 6.43 -9.82
CA ALA A 195 17.92 7.13 -10.98
C ALA A 195 16.92 7.36 -12.12
N THR A 196 15.73 6.75 -12.08
CA THR A 196 14.67 6.87 -13.12
C THR A 196 13.30 7.27 -12.57
N THR A 197 13.24 7.75 -11.32
CA THR A 197 11.99 8.18 -10.66
C THR A 197 11.67 9.65 -10.91
N MET A 198 10.99 9.93 -12.02
CA MET A 198 10.22 11.16 -12.22
C MET A 198 8.72 10.81 -12.33
N ALA A 199 7.87 11.61 -11.68
CA ALA A 199 6.41 11.66 -11.83
C ALA A 199 5.47 10.54 -11.28
N ASN A 200 5.89 9.60 -10.41
CA ASN A 200 4.91 8.92 -9.52
C ASN A 200 5.47 8.57 -8.11
N PRO A 201 5.08 9.28 -7.03
CA PRO A 201 5.63 9.07 -5.68
C PRO A 201 4.97 7.94 -4.85
N ALA A 202 4.12 7.07 -5.44
CA ALA A 202 3.17 6.26 -4.64
C ALA A 202 3.29 4.71 -4.69
N THR A 203 4.12 4.10 -5.54
CA THR A 203 4.32 2.62 -5.51
C THR A 203 5.56 2.25 -4.69
N PRO A 204 5.42 1.67 -3.49
CA PRO A 204 6.57 1.28 -2.67
C PRO A 204 7.32 0.10 -3.28
N VAL A 205 8.63 0.04 -3.07
CA VAL A 205 9.47 -1.10 -3.49
C VAL A 205 8.91 -2.39 -2.89
N LEU A 206 8.56 -3.36 -3.73
CA LEU A 206 7.99 -4.62 -3.29
C LEU A 206 9.02 -5.44 -2.49
N GLY A 207 8.53 -6.24 -1.54
CA GLY A 207 9.38 -7.12 -0.73
C GLY A 207 9.98 -8.28 -1.53
N PRO A 208 10.89 -9.06 -0.93
CA PRO A 208 11.55 -10.17 -1.59
C PRO A 208 10.57 -11.19 -2.18
N GLY A 209 10.95 -11.81 -3.30
CA GLY A 209 10.10 -12.76 -4.03
C GLY A 209 9.06 -12.13 -4.95
N ALA A 210 8.95 -10.80 -5.03
CA ALA A 210 8.20 -10.13 -6.08
C ALA A 210 8.90 -10.27 -7.45
N PRO A 211 8.14 -10.47 -8.55
CA PRO A 211 8.72 -10.42 -9.88
C PRO A 211 9.12 -8.98 -10.25
N SER A 212 10.18 -8.83 -11.04
CA SER A 212 10.49 -7.56 -11.70
C SER A 212 9.34 -7.16 -12.62
N TYR A 213 8.98 -5.87 -12.60
CA TYR A 213 7.93 -5.28 -13.42
C TYR A 213 8.33 -3.86 -13.83
N THR A 214 7.73 -3.37 -14.89
CA THR A 214 7.75 -1.96 -15.26
C THR A 214 6.57 -1.27 -14.57
N SER A 215 6.88 -0.35 -13.66
CA SER A 215 5.87 0.48 -12.97
C SER A 215 5.20 1.45 -13.93
N ARG A 216 4.09 2.06 -13.51
CA ARG A 216 3.35 3.06 -14.31
C ARG A 216 4.22 4.19 -14.85
N ALA A 217 5.03 4.82 -14.00
CA ALA A 217 6.02 5.81 -14.43
C ALA A 217 7.06 5.23 -15.40
N GLY A 218 7.47 3.98 -15.22
CA GLY A 218 8.47 3.31 -16.05
C GLY A 218 8.00 2.87 -17.45
N TRP A 219 6.70 2.93 -17.75
CA TRP A 219 6.16 2.76 -19.11
C TRP A 219 5.53 4.03 -19.68
N GLY A 220 5.61 5.17 -18.97
CA GLY A 220 5.07 6.46 -19.41
C GLY A 220 3.56 6.59 -19.23
N ALA A 221 3.00 6.11 -18.12
CA ALA A 221 1.57 6.25 -17.84
C ALA A 221 1.16 7.73 -17.69
N ASN A 222 0.18 8.17 -18.49
CA ASN A 222 -0.46 9.46 -18.30
C ASN A 222 -1.43 9.41 -17.12
N GLU A 223 -0.93 9.65 -15.90
CA GLU A 223 -1.72 9.68 -14.67
C GLU A 223 -2.78 10.80 -14.67
N GLY A 224 -2.72 11.77 -15.60
CA GLY A 224 -3.75 12.80 -15.78
C GLY A 224 -5.08 12.26 -16.33
N LEU A 225 -5.09 11.06 -16.92
CA LEU A 225 -6.30 10.38 -17.41
C LEU A 225 -7.00 9.55 -16.32
N VAL A 226 -6.38 9.40 -15.15
CA VAL A 226 -6.77 8.41 -14.15
C VAL A 226 -7.70 9.01 -13.10
N ARG A 227 -8.80 8.30 -12.84
CA ARG A 227 -9.74 8.57 -11.74
C ARG A 227 -9.52 7.55 -10.60
N GLY A 228 -10.10 7.83 -9.44
CA GLY A 228 -9.77 7.12 -8.19
C GLY A 228 -10.04 5.61 -8.22
N THR A 229 -9.04 4.81 -7.85
CA THR A 229 -9.19 3.35 -7.68
C THR A 229 -9.50 2.94 -6.24
N SER A 230 -10.22 1.83 -6.08
CA SER A 230 -10.54 1.23 -4.78
C SER A 230 -9.66 -0.01 -4.50
N GLY A 231 -9.77 -0.57 -3.30
CA GLY A 231 -9.03 -1.79 -2.94
C GLY A 231 -9.73 -2.64 -1.89
N SER A 232 -9.45 -3.93 -1.93
CA SER A 232 -10.01 -4.96 -1.04
C SER A 232 -9.08 -5.26 0.14
N ASP A 233 -9.68 -5.50 1.31
CA ASP A 233 -8.98 -6.03 2.49
C ASP A 233 -8.54 -7.51 2.34
N GLN A 234 -8.98 -8.20 1.28
CA GLN A 234 -8.67 -9.61 1.03
C GLN A 234 -8.56 -9.93 -0.47
N LEU A 235 -7.48 -10.61 -0.85
CA LEU A 235 -7.38 -11.32 -2.14
C LEU A 235 -8.06 -12.70 -2.03
N LYS A 236 -8.88 -13.04 -3.02
CA LYS A 236 -9.59 -14.33 -3.14
C LYS A 236 -9.06 -15.18 -4.30
N ALA A 237 -8.73 -14.58 -5.45
CA ALA A 237 -8.21 -15.31 -6.62
C ALA A 237 -7.40 -14.38 -7.55
N VAL A 238 -6.72 -14.99 -8.52
CA VAL A 238 -6.15 -14.33 -9.69
C VAL A 238 -7.00 -14.72 -10.91
N VAL A 239 -7.33 -13.76 -11.77
CA VAL A 239 -8.12 -13.99 -12.98
C VAL A 239 -7.23 -13.74 -14.19
N ILE A 240 -7.24 -14.68 -15.15
CA ILE A 240 -6.44 -14.60 -16.37
C ILE A 240 -7.30 -14.13 -17.53
N HIS A 241 -6.80 -13.08 -18.19
CA HIS A 241 -7.37 -12.44 -19.36
C HIS A 241 -6.37 -12.50 -20.52
N HIS A 242 -6.87 -12.16 -21.70
CA HIS A 242 -6.06 -11.61 -22.78
C HIS A 242 -6.57 -10.20 -23.12
N THR A 243 -5.88 -9.46 -23.99
CA THR A 243 -6.35 -8.13 -24.45
C THR A 243 -7.10 -8.17 -25.78
N ALA A 244 -7.40 -9.35 -26.31
CA ALA A 244 -8.07 -9.61 -27.59
C ALA A 244 -7.43 -9.04 -28.89
N GLY A 245 -6.53 -8.04 -28.82
CA GLY A 245 -5.84 -7.47 -29.99
C GLY A 245 -4.77 -8.36 -30.61
N THR A 246 -4.10 -7.90 -31.68
CA THR A 246 -3.18 -8.78 -32.44
C THR A 246 -1.91 -9.20 -31.69
N ASN A 247 -1.24 -10.23 -32.21
CA ASN A 247 0.08 -10.69 -31.77
C ASN A 247 1.24 -10.10 -32.59
N SER A 248 1.07 -9.07 -33.42
CA SER A 248 2.13 -8.62 -34.37
C SER A 248 3.20 -7.72 -33.74
N TYR A 249 2.90 -6.99 -32.66
CA TYR A 249 3.79 -6.01 -32.00
C TYR A 249 5.17 -6.56 -31.60
N SER A 250 6.19 -5.70 -31.60
CA SER A 250 7.57 -6.02 -31.14
C SER A 250 7.76 -5.83 -29.62
N SER A 251 8.91 -6.24 -29.07
CA SER A 251 9.17 -6.14 -27.62
C SER A 251 9.36 -4.69 -27.13
N SER A 252 9.80 -3.76 -27.98
CA SER A 252 9.80 -2.32 -27.70
C SER A 252 8.38 -1.75 -27.70
N GLN A 253 7.56 -2.15 -28.66
CA GLN A 253 6.15 -1.70 -28.79
C GLN A 253 5.22 -2.21 -27.68
N SER A 254 5.70 -3.06 -26.78
CA SER A 254 4.89 -3.52 -25.64
C SER A 254 4.49 -2.37 -24.70
N ALA A 255 5.33 -1.35 -24.53
CA ALA A 255 4.99 -0.19 -23.69
C ALA A 255 4.04 0.79 -24.41
N GLU A 256 4.24 1.00 -25.71
CA GLU A 256 3.33 1.76 -26.59
C GLU A 256 1.90 1.20 -26.52
N LEU A 257 1.75 -0.11 -26.70
CA LEU A 257 0.46 -0.81 -26.59
C LEU A 257 -0.20 -0.61 -25.21
N VAL A 258 0.57 -0.56 -24.11
CA VAL A 258 0.00 -0.28 -22.77
C VAL A 258 -0.45 1.18 -22.62
N ARG A 259 0.27 2.15 -23.21
CA ARG A 259 -0.15 3.56 -23.24
C ARG A 259 -1.41 3.78 -24.09
N GLY A 260 -1.52 3.07 -25.23
CA GLY A 260 -2.73 3.03 -26.05
C GLY A 260 -3.94 2.46 -25.30
N ILE A 261 -3.78 1.30 -24.63
CA ILE A 261 -4.84 0.69 -23.80
C ILE A 261 -5.28 1.63 -22.66
N LEU A 262 -4.35 2.32 -21.97
CA LEU A 262 -4.70 3.33 -20.96
C LEU A 262 -5.60 4.41 -21.57
N THR A 263 -5.18 4.96 -22.71
CA THR A 263 -5.84 6.10 -23.34
C THR A 263 -7.23 5.72 -23.82
N TYR A 264 -7.37 4.58 -24.51
CA TYR A 264 -8.66 4.08 -25.00
C TYR A 264 -9.64 3.74 -23.86
N HIS A 265 -9.19 3.00 -22.83
CA HIS A 265 -10.05 2.69 -21.69
C HIS A 265 -10.53 3.96 -20.96
N THR A 266 -9.70 5.00 -20.84
CA THR A 266 -10.04 6.20 -20.05
C THR A 266 -10.75 7.29 -20.84
N GLN A 267 -10.30 7.61 -22.05
CA GLN A 267 -10.85 8.68 -22.89
C GLN A 267 -12.04 8.21 -23.73
N THR A 268 -11.97 7.00 -24.31
CA THR A 268 -13.01 6.49 -25.22
C THR A 268 -14.08 5.72 -24.46
N LEU A 269 -13.72 4.64 -23.75
CA LEU A 269 -14.69 3.83 -23.00
C LEU A 269 -15.10 4.47 -21.65
N GLY A 270 -14.51 5.60 -21.28
CA GLY A 270 -14.91 6.34 -20.08
C GLY A 270 -14.68 5.59 -18.77
N TRP A 271 -13.72 4.65 -18.69
CA TRP A 271 -13.35 3.95 -17.46
C TRP A 271 -12.44 4.79 -16.56
N ALA A 272 -12.28 4.37 -15.30
CA ALA A 272 -11.45 5.11 -14.34
C ALA A 272 -9.93 4.99 -14.58
N ASP A 273 -9.49 3.86 -15.15
CA ASP A 273 -8.09 3.45 -15.40
C ASP A 273 -8.16 2.13 -16.19
N ILE A 274 -7.01 1.57 -16.61
CA ILE A 274 -6.94 0.22 -17.20
C ILE A 274 -7.68 -0.80 -16.32
N GLY A 275 -8.51 -1.66 -16.93
CA GLY A 275 -9.30 -2.67 -16.22
C GLY A 275 -8.48 -3.68 -15.42
N TYR A 276 -7.38 -4.12 -16.02
CA TYR A 276 -6.46 -5.15 -15.52
C TYR A 276 -5.45 -4.60 -14.50
N ASN A 277 -5.14 -5.37 -13.45
CA ASN A 277 -4.10 -4.97 -12.47
C ASN A 277 -2.69 -5.06 -13.05
N VAL A 278 -2.45 -6.02 -13.94
CA VAL A 278 -1.16 -6.25 -14.62
C VAL A 278 -1.39 -6.67 -16.07
N LEU A 279 -0.55 -6.17 -16.98
CA LEU A 279 -0.45 -6.66 -18.35
C LEU A 279 0.87 -7.41 -18.55
N VAL A 280 0.85 -8.47 -19.36
CA VAL A 280 2.01 -9.31 -19.67
C VAL A 280 2.16 -9.44 -21.18
N SER A 281 3.28 -8.96 -21.71
CA SER A 281 3.55 -9.09 -23.16
C SER A 281 3.85 -10.54 -23.55
N LYS A 282 3.73 -10.86 -24.84
CA LYS A 282 4.13 -12.17 -25.39
C LYS A 282 5.61 -12.52 -25.13
N TYR A 283 6.44 -11.52 -24.85
CA TYR A 283 7.86 -11.62 -24.47
C TYR A 283 8.10 -11.82 -22.95
N GLY A 284 7.04 -11.83 -22.14
CA GLY A 284 7.14 -11.97 -20.69
C GLY A 284 7.60 -10.72 -19.95
N GLN A 285 7.47 -9.54 -20.57
CA GLN A 285 7.57 -8.25 -19.86
C GLN A 285 6.29 -8.05 -19.04
N ILE A 286 6.41 -7.48 -17.84
CA ILE A 286 5.32 -7.31 -16.89
C ILE A 286 5.11 -5.81 -16.66
N PHE A 287 3.88 -5.33 -16.83
CA PHE A 287 3.50 -3.93 -16.67
C PHE A 287 2.50 -3.78 -15.53
N GLU A 288 2.73 -2.83 -14.62
CA GLU A 288 1.71 -2.40 -13.65
C GLU A 288 0.59 -1.70 -14.40
N GLY A 289 -0.61 -2.29 -14.42
CA GLY A 289 -1.81 -1.70 -15.01
C GLY A 289 -2.49 -0.77 -14.01
N ARG A 290 -3.70 -1.12 -13.57
CA ARG A 290 -4.55 -0.34 -12.67
C ARG A 290 -3.81 0.24 -11.44
N SER A 291 -3.88 1.55 -11.29
CA SER A 291 -3.16 2.37 -10.32
C SER A 291 -3.52 2.06 -8.86
N GLY A 292 -2.58 2.41 -7.97
CA GLY A 292 -2.71 2.25 -6.52
C GLY A 292 -1.67 1.31 -5.88
N GLY A 293 -0.84 0.65 -6.70
CA GLY A 293 0.36 -0.09 -6.29
C GLY A 293 0.14 -1.59 -6.12
N LEU A 294 0.92 -2.42 -6.83
CA LEU A 294 0.82 -3.89 -6.79
C LEU A 294 0.92 -4.55 -5.39
N HIS A 295 1.49 -3.84 -4.41
CA HIS A 295 1.51 -4.24 -2.99
C HIS A 295 0.11 -4.33 -2.34
N ARG A 296 -0.91 -3.66 -2.90
CA ARG A 296 -2.31 -3.70 -2.41
C ARG A 296 -3.14 -4.70 -3.21
N ASN A 297 -4.33 -5.02 -2.71
CA ASN A 297 -5.34 -5.73 -3.50
C ASN A 297 -6.22 -4.67 -4.18
N ILE A 298 -5.69 -3.98 -5.18
CA ILE A 298 -6.45 -2.98 -5.96
C ILE A 298 -7.61 -3.68 -6.66
N THR A 299 -8.82 -3.16 -6.47
CA THR A 299 -10.04 -3.70 -7.08
C THR A 299 -9.95 -3.50 -8.59
N GLY A 300 -10.08 -4.60 -9.33
CA GLY A 300 -10.06 -4.60 -10.78
C GLY A 300 -11.29 -3.96 -11.40
N ALA A 301 -11.26 -3.88 -12.73
CA ALA A 301 -12.37 -3.55 -13.61
C ALA A 301 -12.25 -4.44 -14.84
N HIS A 302 -12.27 -5.76 -14.63
CA HIS A 302 -11.90 -6.77 -15.62
C HIS A 302 -12.74 -8.05 -15.58
N ALA A 303 -13.50 -8.29 -14.50
CA ALA A 303 -14.42 -9.43 -14.40
C ALA A 303 -15.62 -9.04 -13.52
N TYR A 304 -16.73 -8.68 -14.15
CA TYR A 304 -17.88 -8.14 -13.43
C TYR A 304 -18.44 -9.13 -12.39
N GLY A 305 -18.93 -8.61 -11.26
CA GLY A 305 -19.32 -9.41 -10.10
C GLY A 305 -18.17 -10.05 -9.32
N PHE A 306 -16.95 -10.11 -9.87
CA PHE A 306 -15.77 -10.75 -9.27
C PHE A 306 -14.57 -9.81 -9.02
N ASN A 307 -14.62 -8.57 -9.52
CA ASN A 307 -13.62 -7.51 -9.35
C ASN A 307 -13.14 -7.27 -7.89
N THR A 308 -14.02 -7.42 -6.89
CA THR A 308 -13.65 -7.20 -5.48
C THR A 308 -12.92 -8.40 -4.89
N GLY A 309 -11.59 -8.28 -4.79
CA GLY A 309 -10.72 -9.33 -4.28
C GLY A 309 -10.19 -10.28 -5.36
N SER A 310 -10.41 -9.99 -6.64
CA SER A 310 -9.61 -10.56 -7.72
C SER A 310 -8.24 -9.87 -7.83
N PHE A 311 -7.39 -10.41 -8.68
CA PHE A 311 -6.26 -9.70 -9.28
C PHE A 311 -6.21 -10.10 -10.76
N GLY A 312 -6.49 -9.18 -11.68
CA GLY A 312 -6.55 -9.43 -13.12
C GLY A 312 -5.17 -9.35 -13.75
N ILE A 313 -4.77 -10.42 -14.44
CA ILE A 313 -3.57 -10.47 -15.29
C ILE A 313 -4.04 -10.65 -16.73
N SER A 314 -3.77 -9.66 -17.59
CA SER A 314 -4.07 -9.76 -19.02
C SER A 314 -2.82 -10.05 -19.85
N VAL A 315 -2.87 -11.11 -20.67
CA VAL A 315 -1.79 -11.43 -21.61
C VAL A 315 -2.06 -10.67 -22.91
N MET A 316 -1.13 -9.80 -23.29
CA MET A 316 -1.34 -8.88 -24.42
C MET A 316 -1.30 -9.67 -25.75
N GLY A 317 -2.38 -9.56 -26.51
CA GLY A 317 -2.59 -10.28 -27.77
C GLY A 317 -3.83 -11.19 -27.78
N ASN A 318 -4.08 -11.84 -28.91
CA ASN A 318 -5.21 -12.74 -29.14
C ASN A 318 -4.74 -14.20 -28.95
N TYR A 319 -5.41 -14.96 -28.09
CA TYR A 319 -5.03 -16.34 -27.77
C TYR A 319 -6.20 -17.31 -27.93
N GLN A 320 -7.14 -16.98 -28.83
CA GLN A 320 -8.23 -17.88 -29.20
C GLN A 320 -7.70 -19.12 -29.92
N SER A 321 -6.95 -18.94 -31.02
CA SER A 321 -6.33 -20.02 -31.81
C SER A 321 -4.82 -20.18 -31.54
N THR A 322 -4.13 -19.10 -31.14
CA THR A 322 -2.69 -19.09 -30.88
C THR A 322 -2.39 -19.33 -29.39
N ALA A 323 -1.45 -20.22 -29.06
CA ALA A 323 -1.06 -20.46 -27.66
C ALA A 323 -0.09 -19.37 -27.15
N ALA A 324 -0.22 -18.95 -25.89
CA ALA A 324 0.68 -17.95 -25.32
C ALA A 324 2.14 -18.49 -25.27
N PRO A 325 3.14 -17.69 -25.70
CA PRO A 325 4.54 -18.12 -25.67
C PRO A 325 5.04 -18.47 -24.28
N SER A 326 6.08 -19.29 -24.21
CA SER A 326 6.68 -19.76 -22.95
C SER A 326 7.13 -18.63 -22.03
N ALA A 327 7.62 -17.51 -22.57
CA ALA A 327 8.05 -16.34 -21.81
C ALA A 327 6.87 -15.64 -21.10
N ALA A 328 5.77 -15.37 -21.82
CA ALA A 328 4.53 -14.85 -21.26
C ALA A 328 3.93 -15.80 -20.22
N ARG A 329 3.80 -17.09 -20.56
CA ARG A 329 3.26 -18.13 -19.69
C ARG A 329 4.05 -18.25 -18.37
N ALA A 330 5.38 -18.21 -18.43
CA ALA A 330 6.24 -18.21 -17.24
C ALA A 330 6.11 -16.92 -16.42
N ALA A 331 5.95 -15.75 -17.06
CA ALA A 331 5.69 -14.49 -16.38
C ALA A 331 4.34 -14.49 -15.63
N VAL A 332 3.27 -14.95 -16.28
CA VAL A 332 1.94 -15.14 -15.66
C VAL A 332 2.03 -16.10 -14.48
N ALA A 333 2.66 -17.26 -14.64
CA ALA A 333 2.81 -18.23 -13.55
C ALA A 333 3.57 -17.66 -12.34
N ARG A 334 4.64 -16.90 -12.56
CA ARG A 334 5.38 -16.20 -11.49
C ARG A 334 4.51 -15.17 -10.79
N LEU A 335 3.72 -14.38 -11.53
CA LEU A 335 2.78 -13.39 -10.97
C LEU A 335 1.68 -14.05 -10.13
N VAL A 336 1.04 -15.11 -10.63
CA VAL A 336 0.03 -15.89 -9.90
C VAL A 336 0.62 -16.42 -8.60
N GLY A 337 1.77 -17.09 -8.68
CA GLY A 337 2.43 -17.67 -7.51
C GLY A 337 2.85 -16.63 -6.48
N TRP A 338 3.49 -15.54 -6.93
CA TRP A 338 3.84 -14.41 -6.07
C TRP A 338 2.62 -13.80 -5.40
N LYS A 339 1.58 -13.41 -6.16
CA LYS A 339 0.43 -12.66 -5.61
C LYS A 339 -0.38 -13.48 -4.60
N LEU A 340 -0.49 -14.79 -4.83
CA LEU A 340 -1.08 -15.72 -3.86
C LEU A 340 -0.19 -15.86 -2.61
N LEU A 341 1.11 -16.13 -2.76
CA LEU A 341 2.04 -16.25 -1.62
C LEU A 341 2.16 -14.95 -0.80
N SER A 342 2.14 -13.79 -1.47
CA SER A 342 2.22 -12.46 -0.86
C SER A 342 0.98 -12.12 -0.02
N THR A 343 -0.10 -12.90 -0.14
CA THR A 343 -1.31 -12.87 0.69
C THR A 343 -1.47 -14.14 1.54
N PHE A 344 -0.38 -14.90 1.71
CA PHE A 344 -0.25 -16.14 2.49
C PHE A 344 -1.11 -17.32 1.99
N GLN A 345 -1.43 -17.35 0.70
CA GLN A 345 -2.22 -18.39 0.05
C GLN A 345 -1.29 -19.39 -0.66
N ILE A 346 -1.05 -20.54 -0.03
CA ILE A 346 0.03 -21.47 -0.42
C ILE A 346 -0.38 -22.65 -1.33
N LYS A 347 -1.64 -22.70 -1.78
CA LYS A 347 -2.17 -23.79 -2.63
C LYS A 347 -2.98 -23.22 -3.79
N VAL A 348 -2.45 -23.25 -5.01
CA VAL A 348 -3.13 -22.75 -6.22
C VAL A 348 -4.43 -23.52 -6.49
N ALA A 349 -4.42 -24.83 -6.26
CA ALA A 349 -5.57 -25.71 -6.47
C ALA A 349 -6.67 -25.60 -5.39
N SER A 350 -6.49 -24.76 -4.35
CA SER A 350 -7.56 -24.50 -3.37
C SER A 350 -8.59 -23.51 -3.93
N THR A 351 -9.78 -23.50 -3.35
CA THR A 351 -10.88 -22.61 -3.75
C THR A 351 -11.05 -21.43 -2.78
N SER A 352 -11.83 -20.44 -3.20
CA SER A 352 -12.28 -19.29 -2.43
C SER A 352 -13.79 -19.12 -2.55
N SER A 353 -14.43 -18.59 -1.51
CA SER A 353 -15.87 -18.35 -1.47
C SER A 353 -16.24 -17.00 -2.09
N TRP A 354 -17.24 -17.01 -2.97
CA TRP A 354 -17.74 -15.85 -3.70
C TRP A 354 -19.26 -15.73 -3.58
N THR A 355 -19.74 -14.50 -3.71
CA THR A 355 -21.16 -14.15 -3.74
C THR A 355 -21.28 -13.08 -4.83
N PRO A 356 -21.61 -13.47 -6.09
CA PRO A 356 -21.62 -12.55 -7.22
C PRO A 356 -22.88 -11.68 -7.25
N GLY A 357 -22.84 -10.63 -8.07
CA GLY A 357 -24.00 -9.83 -8.45
C GLY A 357 -24.85 -10.51 -9.53
N SER A 358 -25.73 -9.74 -10.17
CA SER A 358 -26.35 -10.03 -11.46
C SER A 358 -25.30 -10.12 -12.58
N GLY A 359 -25.71 -10.28 -13.85
CA GLY A 359 -24.81 -10.21 -15.04
C GLY A 359 -23.80 -11.35 -15.21
N THR A 360 -23.49 -12.12 -14.16
CA THR A 360 -22.50 -13.21 -14.23
C THR A 360 -23.11 -14.55 -14.64
N ARG A 361 -22.27 -15.54 -14.98
CA ARG A 361 -22.67 -16.95 -15.21
C ARG A 361 -23.28 -17.65 -13.98
N PHE A 362 -23.37 -16.96 -12.84
CA PHE A 362 -23.85 -17.48 -11.57
C PHE A 362 -25.03 -16.66 -11.03
N PRO A 363 -26.04 -17.29 -10.39
CA PRO A 363 -27.16 -16.56 -9.80
C PRO A 363 -26.70 -15.56 -8.73
N ALA A 364 -27.19 -14.33 -8.84
CA ALA A 364 -26.89 -13.24 -7.90
C ALA A 364 -27.16 -13.64 -6.44
N GLY A 365 -26.27 -13.23 -5.53
CA GLY A 365 -26.40 -13.51 -4.10
C GLY A 365 -26.16 -14.97 -3.68
N LYS A 366 -25.99 -15.92 -4.61
CA LYS A 366 -25.70 -17.31 -4.27
C LYS A 366 -24.22 -17.49 -3.92
N THR A 367 -23.93 -18.08 -2.77
CA THR A 367 -22.56 -18.44 -2.41
C THR A 367 -22.04 -19.59 -3.29
N ILE A 368 -20.91 -19.38 -3.95
CA ILE A 368 -20.21 -20.35 -4.79
C ILE A 368 -18.74 -20.51 -4.36
N ALA A 369 -18.09 -21.59 -4.79
CA ALA A 369 -16.68 -21.82 -4.59
C ALA A 369 -15.96 -21.88 -5.96
N LEU A 370 -14.99 -21.00 -6.17
CA LEU A 370 -14.16 -20.95 -7.38
C LEU A 370 -12.69 -21.23 -7.06
N PRO A 371 -11.89 -21.79 -8.00
CA PRO A 371 -10.44 -21.92 -7.84
C PRO A 371 -9.75 -20.58 -7.51
N LYS A 372 -8.52 -20.62 -6.98
CA LYS A 372 -7.72 -19.40 -6.80
C LYS A 372 -7.04 -18.88 -8.06
N MET A 373 -7.18 -19.61 -9.17
CA MET A 373 -6.79 -19.20 -10.52
C MET A 373 -7.82 -19.71 -11.53
N PHE A 374 -8.54 -18.78 -12.15
CA PHE A 374 -9.56 -19.02 -13.18
C PHE A 374 -9.42 -17.99 -14.33
N GLY A 375 -10.13 -18.20 -15.42
CA GLY A 375 -10.14 -17.32 -16.60
C GLY A 375 -11.42 -16.51 -16.68
N HIS A 376 -11.45 -15.45 -17.47
CA HIS A 376 -12.62 -14.57 -17.52
C HIS A 376 -13.93 -15.31 -17.86
N ARG A 377 -13.89 -16.16 -18.89
CA ARG A 377 -14.95 -17.09 -19.30
C ARG A 377 -15.52 -18.00 -18.21
N ASP A 378 -14.78 -18.25 -17.11
CA ASP A 378 -15.26 -19.08 -15.99
C ASP A 378 -16.33 -18.35 -15.16
N VAL A 379 -16.47 -17.03 -15.32
CA VAL A 379 -17.36 -16.16 -14.53
C VAL A 379 -18.27 -15.25 -15.35
N ASN A 380 -17.84 -14.80 -16.53
CA ASN A 380 -18.56 -13.87 -17.41
C ASN A 380 -18.84 -14.51 -18.79
N TYR A 381 -19.77 -13.95 -19.57
CA TYR A 381 -20.20 -14.47 -20.87
C TYR A 381 -19.29 -14.01 -22.00
N THR A 382 -18.04 -14.50 -21.98
CA THR A 382 -16.97 -14.04 -22.86
C THR A 382 -16.10 -15.21 -23.30
N ASP A 383 -15.41 -15.07 -24.43
CA ASP A 383 -14.38 -16.00 -24.87
C ASP A 383 -13.00 -15.72 -24.24
N CYS A 384 -12.79 -14.57 -23.59
CA CYS A 384 -11.56 -14.24 -22.87
C CYS A 384 -11.21 -15.33 -21.82
N PRO A 385 -9.97 -15.87 -21.75
CA PRO A 385 -8.72 -15.39 -22.37
C PRO A 385 -8.34 -16.08 -23.70
N GLY A 386 -9.33 -16.61 -24.44
CA GLY A 386 -9.13 -17.41 -25.64
C GLY A 386 -8.85 -18.89 -25.39
N ASN A 387 -9.33 -19.76 -26.29
CA ASN A 387 -9.27 -21.22 -26.15
C ASN A 387 -7.84 -21.77 -26.00
N ALA A 388 -6.89 -21.28 -26.78
CA ALA A 388 -5.53 -21.80 -26.79
C ALA A 388 -4.72 -21.42 -25.53
N LEU A 389 -4.93 -20.23 -24.95
CA LEU A 389 -4.38 -19.89 -23.62
C LEU A 389 -5.14 -20.59 -22.49
N TYR A 390 -6.46 -20.72 -22.57
CA TYR A 390 -7.24 -21.47 -21.58
C TYR A 390 -6.79 -22.94 -21.47
N ASN A 391 -6.47 -23.58 -22.60
CA ASN A 391 -5.89 -24.93 -22.63
C ASN A 391 -4.53 -25.06 -21.92
N GLN A 392 -3.77 -23.97 -21.72
CA GLN A 392 -2.51 -23.98 -20.97
C GLN A 392 -2.69 -23.90 -19.44
N PHE A 393 -3.92 -23.77 -18.93
CA PHE A 393 -4.17 -23.55 -17.50
C PHE A 393 -3.67 -24.67 -16.58
N GLY A 394 -3.61 -25.91 -17.04
CA GLY A 394 -3.01 -27.02 -16.28
C GLY A 394 -1.51 -26.78 -16.01
N SER A 395 -0.77 -26.37 -17.03
CA SER A 395 0.65 -26.01 -16.93
C SER A 395 0.85 -24.76 -16.08
N LEU A 396 0.03 -23.72 -16.29
CA LEU A 396 0.09 -22.47 -15.50
C LEU A 396 -0.15 -22.72 -14.01
N ARG A 397 -1.16 -23.51 -13.63
CA ARG A 397 -1.41 -23.86 -12.21
C ARG A 397 -0.23 -24.62 -11.59
N THR A 398 0.40 -25.52 -12.36
CA THR A 398 1.58 -26.28 -11.93
C THR A 398 2.80 -25.37 -11.74
N GLU A 399 3.03 -24.43 -12.65
CA GLU A 399 4.14 -23.47 -12.56
C GLU A 399 3.94 -22.41 -11.48
N ALA A 400 2.71 -21.93 -11.30
CA ALA A 400 2.35 -21.04 -10.22
C ALA A 400 2.56 -21.71 -8.85
N GLN A 401 2.21 -23.00 -8.71
CA GLN A 401 2.52 -23.75 -7.49
C GLN A 401 4.03 -23.88 -7.27
N ARG A 402 4.82 -24.19 -8.31
CA ARG A 402 6.30 -24.16 -8.21
C ARG A 402 6.85 -22.80 -7.78
N ALA A 403 6.26 -21.70 -8.26
CA ALA A 403 6.64 -20.34 -7.86
C ALA A 403 6.28 -20.03 -6.39
N ILE A 404 5.18 -20.58 -5.86
CA ILE A 404 4.87 -20.56 -4.41
C ILE A 404 5.88 -21.42 -3.63
N ASP A 405 6.20 -22.60 -4.14
CA ASP A 405 7.02 -23.58 -3.44
C ASP A 405 8.49 -23.11 -3.29
N GLY A 406 9.03 -22.47 -4.33
CA GLY A 406 10.34 -21.79 -4.30
C GLY A 406 10.32 -20.32 -3.88
N GLY A 407 9.16 -19.77 -3.51
CA GLY A 407 9.01 -18.37 -3.12
C GLY A 407 9.49 -18.05 -1.71
N TRP A 408 9.69 -16.75 -1.44
CA TRP A 408 10.10 -16.20 -0.14
C TRP A 408 9.00 -16.38 0.93
N LYS A 409 9.35 -16.92 2.11
CA LYS A 409 8.38 -17.49 3.08
C LYS A 409 8.54 -16.97 4.50
N GLU A 410 9.51 -16.12 4.75
CA GLU A 410 9.87 -15.59 6.06
C GLU A 410 8.70 -14.84 6.69
N HIS A 411 7.98 -14.03 5.91
CA HIS A 411 6.75 -13.38 6.35
C HIS A 411 5.58 -14.35 6.56
N LEU A 412 5.49 -15.43 5.79
CA LEU A 412 4.48 -16.48 5.96
C LEU A 412 4.71 -17.24 7.28
N TRP A 413 5.95 -17.61 7.59
CA TRP A 413 6.30 -18.28 8.85
C TRP A 413 6.04 -17.38 10.05
N ALA A 414 6.39 -16.09 9.97
CA ALA A 414 6.07 -15.11 11.00
C ALA A 414 4.56 -14.92 11.20
N PHE A 415 3.76 -14.95 10.11
CA PHE A 415 2.30 -14.94 10.17
C PHE A 415 1.73 -16.20 10.83
N GLN A 416 2.21 -17.38 10.44
CA GLN A 416 1.79 -18.67 11.02
C GLN A 416 2.14 -18.76 12.51
N GLY A 417 3.37 -18.41 12.90
CA GLY A 417 3.83 -18.41 14.29
C GLY A 417 3.07 -17.42 15.19
N ALA A 418 2.53 -16.35 14.63
CA ALA A 418 1.66 -15.39 15.33
C ALA A 418 0.17 -15.80 15.38
N GLY A 419 -0.19 -17.03 14.94
CA GLY A 419 -1.56 -17.56 14.95
C GLY A 419 -2.36 -17.31 13.66
N GLY A 420 -1.71 -16.87 12.59
CA GLY A 420 -2.29 -16.72 11.26
C GLY A 420 -3.49 -15.77 11.21
N SER A 421 -4.43 -16.05 10.30
CA SER A 421 -5.60 -15.20 10.04
C SER A 421 -6.54 -15.10 11.24
N SER A 422 -6.56 -16.10 12.14
CA SER A 422 -7.35 -16.07 13.37
C SER A 422 -6.95 -14.92 14.33
N LYS A 423 -5.67 -14.52 14.30
CA LYS A 423 -5.11 -13.44 15.13
C LYS A 423 -4.87 -12.16 14.33
N LEU A 424 -4.24 -12.27 13.16
CA LEU A 424 -3.78 -11.11 12.38
C LEU A 424 -4.73 -10.70 11.25
N GLY A 425 -5.69 -11.55 10.88
CA GLY A 425 -6.65 -11.31 9.80
C GLY A 425 -6.05 -11.50 8.39
N TYR A 426 -6.49 -10.68 7.43
CA TYR A 426 -6.13 -10.81 6.01
C TYR A 426 -5.12 -9.73 5.58
N VAL A 427 -4.31 -10.04 4.58
CA VAL A 427 -3.29 -9.12 4.04
C VAL A 427 -3.93 -8.01 3.21
N VAL A 428 -3.77 -6.75 3.66
CA VAL A 428 -4.26 -5.54 2.98
C VAL A 428 -3.15 -4.83 2.20
N LYS A 429 -1.89 -4.97 2.66
CA LYS A 429 -0.68 -4.62 1.91
C LYS A 429 0.31 -5.76 2.06
N SER A 430 0.70 -6.40 0.96
CA SER A 430 1.75 -7.42 0.95
C SER A 430 3.11 -6.84 1.35
N ALA A 431 4.14 -7.69 1.45
CA ALA A 431 5.49 -7.26 1.76
C ALA A 431 5.97 -6.13 0.84
N HIS A 432 6.38 -5.01 1.42
CA HIS A 432 6.97 -3.84 0.76
C HIS A 432 7.95 -3.14 1.69
N GLN A 433 8.90 -2.39 1.15
CA GLN A 433 9.85 -1.61 1.95
C GLN A 433 9.18 -0.34 2.49
N THR A 434 9.44 -0.04 3.76
CA THR A 434 8.98 1.18 4.44
C THR A 434 9.95 1.52 5.59
N GLY A 435 10.67 2.64 5.44
CA GLY A 435 11.82 2.95 6.30
C GLY A 435 12.83 1.80 6.32
N LYS A 436 13.19 1.33 7.52
CA LYS A 436 14.11 0.19 7.72
C LYS A 436 13.44 -1.20 7.70
N TYR A 437 12.15 -1.27 7.40
CA TYR A 437 11.37 -2.50 7.47
C TYR A 437 10.90 -2.97 6.09
N THR A 438 10.96 -4.28 5.86
CA THR A 438 10.01 -4.95 4.98
C THR A 438 8.76 -5.25 5.80
N ALA A 439 7.61 -4.73 5.38
CA ALA A 439 6.35 -4.79 6.13
C ALA A 439 5.22 -5.43 5.32
N THR A 440 4.48 -6.35 5.94
CA THR A 440 3.16 -6.80 5.48
C THR A 440 2.11 -6.28 6.44
N VAL A 441 1.12 -5.54 5.94
CA VAL A 441 0.02 -5.00 6.74
C VAL A 441 -1.20 -5.89 6.57
N LEU A 442 -1.81 -6.25 7.69
CA LEU A 442 -3.03 -7.03 7.76
C LEU A 442 -4.17 -6.27 8.43
N THR A 443 -5.40 -6.75 8.30
CA THR A 443 -6.59 -6.13 8.90
C THR A 443 -6.54 -6.04 10.43
N LYS A 444 -5.76 -6.88 11.12
CA LYS A 444 -5.63 -6.93 12.59
C LYS A 444 -4.18 -7.04 13.07
N GLY A 445 -3.19 -6.77 12.22
CA GLY A 445 -1.79 -6.98 12.58
C GLY A 445 -0.77 -6.59 11.52
N LEU A 446 0.50 -6.78 11.85
CA LEU A 446 1.67 -6.48 11.03
C LEU A 446 2.61 -7.68 11.02
N ILE A 447 3.22 -7.99 9.87
CA ILE A 447 4.48 -8.74 9.83
C ILE A 447 5.60 -7.75 9.54
N LEU A 448 6.61 -7.70 10.39
CA LEU A 448 7.72 -6.77 10.30
C LEU A 448 9.05 -7.52 10.29
N GLN A 449 9.81 -7.37 9.20
CA GLN A 449 11.21 -7.74 9.10
C GLN A 449 12.05 -6.46 9.01
N GLU A 450 13.13 -6.39 9.75
CA GLU A 450 14.09 -5.28 9.71
C GLU A 450 15.30 -5.72 8.90
N SER A 451 15.99 -4.79 8.24
CA SER A 451 17.15 -5.13 7.39
C SER A 451 18.15 -6.04 8.12
N GLY A 452 18.47 -7.19 7.53
CA GLY A 452 19.35 -8.22 8.11
C GLY A 452 18.79 -9.01 9.31
N GLY A 453 17.57 -8.70 9.78
CA GLY A 453 16.91 -9.39 10.89
C GLY A 453 15.82 -10.37 10.46
N ASN A 454 15.27 -11.10 11.43
CA ASN A 454 14.15 -12.03 11.20
C ASN A 454 12.79 -11.31 11.13
N ALA A 455 11.85 -11.89 10.37
CA ALA A 455 10.46 -11.47 10.36
C ALA A 455 9.74 -11.86 11.67
N SER A 456 8.80 -11.04 12.13
CA SER A 456 7.92 -11.35 13.28
C SER A 456 6.53 -10.77 13.08
N GLY A 457 5.50 -11.51 13.53
CA GLY A 457 4.10 -11.11 13.46
C GLY A 457 3.60 -10.47 14.75
N HIS A 458 2.81 -9.40 14.63
CA HIS A 458 2.34 -8.58 15.74
C HIS A 458 0.85 -8.26 15.58
N ALA A 459 0.04 -8.62 16.57
CA ALA A 459 -1.37 -8.20 16.61
C ALA A 459 -1.46 -6.72 16.99
N THR A 460 -2.25 -5.95 16.23
CA THR A 460 -2.45 -4.52 16.49
C THR A 460 -3.73 -4.00 15.81
N PRO A 461 -4.59 -3.24 16.50
CA PRO A 461 -5.73 -2.56 15.89
C PRO A 461 -5.32 -1.34 15.05
N PHE A 462 -4.04 -0.94 15.10
CA PHE A 462 -3.49 0.22 14.39
C PHE A 462 -2.73 -0.16 13.10
N ALA A 463 -2.83 -1.42 12.66
CA ALA A 463 -2.08 -1.94 11.52
C ALA A 463 -2.17 -1.06 10.27
N LYS A 464 -3.38 -0.59 9.92
CA LYS A 464 -3.63 0.22 8.71
C LYS A 464 -3.04 1.63 8.79
N GLN A 465 -2.84 2.16 10.00
CA GLN A 465 -2.30 3.50 10.28
C GLN A 465 -0.80 3.49 10.64
N TRP A 466 -0.21 2.31 10.83
CA TRP A 466 1.18 2.16 11.27
C TRP A 466 2.17 2.76 10.27
N ALA A 467 3.20 3.41 10.79
CA ALA A 467 4.33 3.91 10.03
C ALA A 467 5.65 3.38 10.62
N ALA A 468 6.67 3.21 9.78
CA ALA A 468 7.99 2.71 10.18
C ALA A 468 8.63 3.51 11.34
N SER A 469 8.32 4.80 11.46
CA SER A 469 8.77 5.68 12.55
C SER A 469 8.23 5.29 13.93
N TRP A 470 7.12 4.54 14.01
CA TRP A 470 6.56 4.07 15.28
C TRP A 470 7.39 2.91 15.88
N GLY A 471 8.10 2.17 15.01
CA GLY A 471 8.78 0.92 15.36
C GLY A 471 7.79 -0.24 15.54
N ARG A 472 8.27 -1.34 16.12
CA ARG A 472 7.44 -2.54 16.39
C ARG A 472 6.47 -2.28 17.55
N PRO A 473 5.29 -2.94 17.60
CA PRO A 473 4.50 -3.05 18.83
C PRO A 473 5.35 -3.55 20.01
N ALA A 474 5.27 -2.86 21.14
CA ALA A 474 6.10 -3.13 22.33
C ALA A 474 5.33 -3.89 23.43
N LYS A 475 4.00 -3.85 23.39
CA LYS A 475 3.09 -4.64 24.26
C LYS A 475 1.75 -4.89 23.55
N ALA A 476 0.94 -5.78 24.14
CA ALA A 476 -0.46 -5.93 23.79
C ALA A 476 -1.20 -4.59 23.95
N ASP A 477 -2.20 -4.36 23.10
CA ASP A 477 -3.07 -3.20 23.16
C ASP A 477 -4.08 -3.30 24.32
N SER A 478 -4.53 -2.15 24.79
CA SER A 478 -5.41 -2.01 25.96
C SER A 478 -6.55 -1.03 25.70
N GLN A 479 -7.61 -1.14 26.51
CA GLN A 479 -8.75 -0.23 26.50
C GLN A 479 -8.71 0.65 27.77
N ASP A 480 -8.85 1.97 27.64
CA ASP A 480 -9.07 2.90 28.75
C ASP A 480 -10.27 3.81 28.45
N GLY A 481 -11.42 3.49 29.05
CA GLY A 481 -12.71 4.08 28.64
C GLY A 481 -12.96 3.79 27.16
N ASP A 482 -13.29 4.82 26.39
CA ASP A 482 -13.51 4.71 24.94
C ASP A 482 -12.21 4.60 24.13
N ARG A 483 -11.05 4.78 24.76
CA ARG A 483 -9.75 4.83 24.08
C ARG A 483 -9.14 3.46 23.89
N ARG A 484 -8.90 3.07 22.64
CA ARG A 484 -7.97 1.96 22.33
C ARG A 484 -6.55 2.51 22.31
N ILE A 485 -5.61 1.84 22.96
CA ILE A 485 -4.23 2.32 23.15
C ILE A 485 -3.24 1.17 22.91
N GLN A 486 -2.12 1.42 22.22
CA GLN A 486 -1.00 0.47 22.14
C GLN A 486 0.34 1.19 22.15
N ALA A 487 1.29 0.68 22.94
CA ALA A 487 2.67 1.16 22.87
C ALA A 487 3.46 0.41 21.79
N PHE A 488 4.24 1.18 21.06
CA PHE A 488 5.26 0.78 20.10
C PHE A 488 6.63 1.19 20.66
N GLN A 489 7.71 0.74 20.01
CA GLN A 489 9.09 1.03 20.45
C GLN A 489 9.35 2.54 20.62
N ASN A 490 8.80 3.38 19.74
CA ASN A 490 9.12 4.81 19.68
C ASN A 490 8.00 5.73 20.21
N GLY A 491 6.93 5.18 20.80
CA GLY A 491 5.78 5.98 21.22
C GLY A 491 4.49 5.17 21.40
N VAL A 492 3.37 5.86 21.62
CA VAL A 492 2.06 5.24 21.87
C VAL A 492 1.05 5.70 20.82
N ALA A 493 0.36 4.74 20.18
CA ALA A 493 -0.81 5.01 19.38
C ALA A 493 -2.07 4.98 20.27
N ALA A 494 -2.95 5.95 20.09
CA ALA A 494 -4.28 5.98 20.72
C ALA A 494 -5.34 6.28 19.66
N ASN A 495 -6.48 5.59 19.72
CA ASN A 495 -7.69 5.95 18.99
C ASN A 495 -8.62 6.69 19.96
N GLU A 496 -8.85 7.98 19.68
CA GLU A 496 -9.74 8.84 20.46
C GLU A 496 -10.78 9.44 19.50
N GLY A 497 -12.07 9.10 19.69
CA GLY A 497 -13.16 9.60 18.84
C GLY A 497 -13.05 9.20 17.35
N GLY A 498 -12.47 8.04 17.06
CA GLY A 498 -12.24 7.56 15.69
C GLY A 498 -10.96 8.09 15.03
N ARG A 499 -10.22 9.00 15.68
CA ARG A 499 -8.95 9.53 15.18
C ARG A 499 -7.78 8.82 15.85
N VAL A 500 -6.84 8.32 15.04
CA VAL A 500 -5.60 7.72 15.52
C VAL A 500 -4.52 8.81 15.67
N ARG A 501 -3.96 8.93 16.87
CA ARG A 501 -2.86 9.82 17.24
C ARG A 501 -1.68 8.96 17.70
N PHE A 502 -0.48 9.26 17.20
CA PHE A 502 0.77 8.67 17.70
C PHE A 502 1.55 9.71 18.51
N VAL A 503 2.06 9.32 19.67
CA VAL A 503 2.71 10.20 20.65
C VAL A 503 4.09 9.67 20.98
N THR A 504 5.14 10.44 20.68
CA THR A 504 6.53 10.12 21.03
C THR A 504 6.87 10.58 22.47
N PRO A 505 7.87 9.96 23.14
CA PRO A 505 8.27 10.36 24.49
C PRO A 505 8.79 11.80 24.54
N TYR A 506 8.27 12.60 25.48
CA TYR A 506 8.82 13.93 25.80
C TYR A 506 9.97 13.86 26.82
N PHE A 507 9.92 12.88 27.74
CA PHE A 507 10.91 12.67 28.79
C PHE A 507 11.61 11.33 28.62
N ARG A 508 12.93 11.29 28.83
CA ARG A 508 13.78 10.10 28.58
C ARG A 508 13.48 8.91 29.48
N ASP A 509 12.95 9.15 30.67
CA ASP A 509 12.60 8.16 31.70
C ASP A 509 11.13 7.69 31.65
N VAL A 510 10.37 8.19 30.67
CA VAL A 510 8.95 7.87 30.45
C VAL A 510 8.82 6.96 29.23
N SER A 511 9.11 5.67 29.44
CA SER A 511 8.93 4.62 28.43
C SER A 511 7.49 4.59 27.87
N PRO A 512 7.31 4.41 26.53
CA PRO A 512 6.01 4.18 25.91
C PRO A 512 5.15 3.10 26.59
N SER A 513 5.77 2.10 27.19
CA SER A 513 5.05 1.00 27.86
C SER A 513 4.42 1.39 29.20
N ARG A 514 4.77 2.55 29.80
CA ARG A 514 4.20 3.02 31.08
C ARG A 514 2.70 3.31 30.96
N VAL A 515 1.93 3.00 32.00
CA VAL A 515 0.46 3.12 32.03
C VAL A 515 -0.01 4.56 31.76
N PHE A 516 0.61 5.55 32.39
CA PHE A 516 0.24 6.97 32.26
C PHE A 516 1.11 7.76 31.24
N PHE A 517 1.66 7.06 30.23
CA PHE A 517 2.53 7.69 29.23
C PHE A 517 1.87 8.87 28.50
N LEU A 518 0.60 8.70 28.09
CA LEU A 518 -0.15 9.71 27.36
C LEU A 518 -0.39 10.94 28.25
N GLU A 519 -0.87 10.74 29.47
CA GLU A 519 -1.19 11.81 30.40
C GLU A 519 0.05 12.64 30.77
N ILE A 520 1.20 11.99 30.99
CA ILE A 520 2.47 12.69 31.26
C ILE A 520 2.89 13.55 30.05
N THR A 521 2.77 12.99 28.84
CA THR A 521 3.19 13.67 27.62
C THR A 521 2.24 14.82 27.24
N ASP A 522 0.93 14.65 27.46
CA ASP A 522 -0.08 15.69 27.24
C ASP A 522 0.11 16.88 28.20
N LEU A 523 0.43 16.62 29.48
CA LEU A 523 0.78 17.69 30.42
C LEU A 523 2.06 18.43 30.04
N ALA A 524 3.02 17.73 29.40
CA ALA A 524 4.26 18.33 28.94
C ALA A 524 4.03 19.23 27.71
N ALA A 525 3.24 18.74 26.74
CA ALA A 525 2.83 19.51 25.57
C ALA A 525 2.05 20.78 25.93
N ARG A 526 1.31 20.77 27.06
CA ARG A 526 0.62 21.94 27.65
C ARG A 526 1.51 22.85 28.49
N GLY A 527 2.79 22.52 28.68
CA GLY A 527 3.72 23.24 29.56
C GLY A 527 3.40 23.17 31.06
N ILE A 528 2.47 22.29 31.46
CA ILE A 528 2.03 22.14 32.85
C ILE A 528 3.14 21.42 33.64
N THR A 529 3.63 20.29 33.13
CA THR A 529 4.86 19.68 33.62
C THR A 529 6.05 20.05 32.75
N LYS A 530 7.14 20.48 33.40
CA LYS A 530 8.40 20.82 32.75
C LYS A 530 9.49 19.75 32.97
N GLY A 531 9.30 18.86 33.93
CA GLY A 531 10.32 17.91 34.38
C GLY A 531 11.58 18.61 34.91
N TRP A 532 12.70 17.88 34.83
CA TRP A 532 14.05 18.39 35.11
C TRP A 532 14.91 18.31 33.85
N GLY A 533 15.71 19.35 33.59
CA GLY A 533 16.49 19.47 32.36
C GLY A 533 15.66 19.95 31.16
N THR A 534 16.19 19.75 29.95
CA THR A 534 15.55 20.13 28.68
C THR A 534 15.48 18.94 27.72
N PRO A 535 14.45 18.84 26.85
CA PRO A 535 14.38 17.79 25.83
C PRO A 535 15.62 17.78 24.91
N PRO A 536 16.10 16.61 24.44
CA PRO A 536 15.54 15.27 24.67
C PRO A 536 15.96 14.65 26.02
N ASN A 537 16.80 15.32 26.80
CA ASN A 537 17.37 14.80 28.05
C ASN A 537 16.49 15.03 29.30
N ALA A 538 15.30 15.61 29.14
CA ALA A 538 14.43 15.93 30.25
C ALA A 538 13.92 14.67 30.97
N GLU A 539 13.82 14.75 32.30
CA GLU A 539 13.28 13.70 33.17
C GLU A 539 11.93 14.10 33.76
N PHE A 540 10.98 13.17 33.83
CA PHE A 540 9.71 13.37 34.54
C PHE A 540 9.73 12.86 35.98
N ARG A 541 10.57 11.86 36.26
CA ARG A 541 10.70 11.10 37.51
C ARG A 541 9.38 10.46 37.98
N PRO A 542 8.77 9.59 37.16
CA PRO A 542 7.41 9.10 37.37
C PRO A 542 7.18 8.34 38.69
N ASN A 543 8.21 7.66 39.21
CA ASN A 543 8.10 6.81 40.40
C ASN A 543 8.32 7.57 41.73
N GLU A 544 8.87 8.78 41.68
CA GLU A 544 9.03 9.64 42.86
C GLU A 544 7.65 10.10 43.37
N ASP A 545 7.54 10.29 44.67
CA ASP A 545 6.34 10.83 45.30
C ASP A 545 6.30 12.36 45.12
N ASN A 546 5.11 12.91 44.93
CA ASN A 546 4.96 14.29 44.48
C ASN A 546 5.00 15.29 45.65
N LEU A 547 5.93 16.24 45.58
CA LEU A 547 6.08 17.30 46.59
C LEU A 547 4.94 18.34 46.55
N ARG A 548 4.72 18.99 47.69
CA ARG A 548 3.59 19.91 47.92
C ARG A 548 3.70 21.21 47.14
N ASP A 549 4.90 21.75 46.99
CA ASP A 549 5.17 22.90 46.12
C ASP A 549 4.93 22.58 44.63
N ALA A 550 5.41 21.43 44.16
CA ALA A 550 5.23 20.96 42.80
C ALA A 550 3.76 20.76 42.44
N MET A 551 2.94 20.22 43.36
CA MET A 551 1.49 20.09 43.16
C MET A 551 0.82 21.44 42.88
N ILE A 552 1.18 22.47 43.64
CA ILE A 552 0.64 23.82 43.45
C ILE A 552 1.15 24.44 42.13
N ALA A 553 2.41 24.22 41.77
CA ALA A 553 2.96 24.67 40.49
C ALA A 553 2.23 24.03 39.28
N PHE A 554 1.82 22.75 39.38
CA PHE A 554 0.99 22.11 38.35
C PHE A 554 -0.41 22.74 38.27
N ILE A 555 -1.08 22.98 39.40
CA ILE A 555 -2.41 23.60 39.44
C ILE A 555 -2.39 25.04 38.88
N TYR A 556 -1.38 25.84 39.23
CA TYR A 556 -1.20 27.20 38.71
C TYR A 556 -1.09 27.21 37.18
N ARG A 557 -0.24 26.34 36.61
CA ARG A 557 -0.08 26.24 35.15
C ARG A 557 -1.32 25.67 34.47
N ALA A 558 -1.97 24.67 35.08
CA ALA A 558 -3.23 24.10 34.60
C ALA A 558 -4.40 25.11 34.60
N LYS A 559 -4.38 26.12 35.48
CA LYS A 559 -5.33 27.24 35.42
C LYS A 559 -4.97 28.34 34.39
N GLY A 560 -3.87 28.18 33.65
CA GLY A 560 -3.42 29.12 32.62
C GLY A 560 -2.27 30.04 33.05
N SER A 561 -1.61 29.77 34.18
CA SER A 561 -0.58 30.64 34.78
C SER A 561 -1.06 32.09 35.00
N PRO A 562 -2.17 32.31 35.74
CA PRO A 562 -2.79 33.62 35.88
C PRO A 562 -1.82 34.69 36.38
N ALA A 563 -1.98 35.92 35.89
CA ALA A 563 -1.18 37.07 36.32
C ALA A 563 -1.37 37.29 37.83
N TYR A 564 -0.27 37.22 38.58
CA TYR A 564 -0.28 37.34 40.03
C TYR A 564 1.07 37.87 40.52
N THR A 565 1.02 38.85 41.43
CA THR A 565 2.18 39.47 42.05
C THR A 565 2.27 39.01 43.49
N ALA A 566 3.30 38.21 43.79
CA ALA A 566 3.50 37.68 45.13
C ALA A 566 3.84 38.79 46.15
N PRO A 567 3.37 38.69 47.40
CA PRO A 567 3.68 39.67 48.43
C PRO A 567 5.18 39.65 48.79
N LYS A 568 5.71 40.79 49.26
CA LYS A 568 7.10 40.89 49.75
C LYS A 568 7.33 40.04 51.01
N THR A 569 6.29 39.89 51.84
CA THR A 569 6.29 39.06 53.04
C THR A 569 5.41 37.84 52.80
N SER A 570 5.92 36.65 53.10
CA SER A 570 5.21 35.40 52.89
C SER A 570 4.03 35.22 53.85
N PRO A 571 2.90 34.64 53.42
CA PRO A 571 1.84 34.16 54.32
C PRO A 571 2.23 32.87 55.06
N PHE A 572 3.42 32.31 54.80
CA PHE A 572 3.95 31.09 55.40
C PHE A 572 5.37 31.30 55.94
N THR A 573 5.63 30.89 57.19
CA THR A 573 6.92 31.09 57.86
C THR A 573 8.07 30.25 57.27
N ASP A 574 7.75 29.17 56.57
CA ASP A 574 8.67 28.19 56.00
C ASP A 574 8.90 28.35 54.48
N VAL A 575 8.33 29.39 53.86
CA VAL A 575 8.51 29.69 52.42
C VAL A 575 8.99 31.13 52.26
N SER A 576 10.28 31.33 51.92
CA SER A 576 10.84 32.65 51.65
C SER A 576 10.65 33.08 50.18
N PRO A 577 10.66 34.38 49.85
CA PRO A 577 10.52 34.87 48.47
C PRO A 577 11.55 34.34 47.45
N SER A 578 12.68 33.85 47.93
CA SER A 578 13.75 33.21 47.14
C SER A 578 13.51 31.72 46.82
N LYS A 579 12.47 31.09 47.36
CA LYS A 579 12.19 29.67 47.15
C LYS A 579 11.56 29.40 45.77
N PRO A 580 11.86 28.25 45.14
CA PRO A 580 11.09 27.77 43.99
C PRO A 580 9.59 27.79 44.29
N PHE A 581 8.79 28.15 43.28
CA PHE A 581 7.33 28.20 43.32
C PHE A 581 6.72 29.14 44.40
N TYR A 582 7.49 30.05 45.01
CA TYR A 582 6.98 31.03 45.98
C TYR A 582 5.73 31.78 45.48
N LYS A 583 5.77 32.25 44.22
CA LYS A 583 4.65 32.97 43.60
C LYS A 583 3.40 32.09 43.52
N GLU A 584 3.56 30.87 43.03
CA GLU A 584 2.48 29.90 42.89
C GLU A 584 1.90 29.48 44.25
N ILE A 585 2.74 29.34 45.28
CA ILE A 585 2.31 29.05 46.66
C ILE A 585 1.49 30.20 47.26
N CYS A 586 1.92 31.45 47.08
CA CYS A 586 1.17 32.62 47.58
C CYS A 586 -0.16 32.78 46.83
N TRP A 587 -0.15 32.63 45.50
CA TRP A 587 -1.37 32.63 44.68
C TRP A 587 -2.37 31.56 45.15
N ALA A 588 -1.92 30.33 45.41
CA ALA A 588 -2.79 29.26 45.89
C ALA A 588 -3.30 29.48 47.33
N TYR A 589 -2.65 30.35 48.11
CA TYR A 589 -3.16 30.80 49.40
C TYR A 589 -4.28 31.82 49.23
N ASP A 590 -4.09 32.84 48.40
CA ASP A 590 -5.09 33.89 48.16
C ASP A 590 -6.35 33.35 47.47
N GLU A 591 -6.21 32.41 46.53
CA GLU A 591 -7.33 31.67 45.91
C GLU A 591 -7.98 30.64 46.87
N GLY A 592 -7.46 30.46 48.08
CA GLY A 592 -7.96 29.51 49.07
C GLY A 592 -7.75 28.03 48.73
N ILE A 593 -6.95 27.71 47.70
CA ILE A 593 -6.61 26.34 47.28
C ILE A 593 -5.80 25.62 48.36
N SER A 594 -4.79 26.28 48.95
CA SER A 594 -4.00 25.78 50.07
C SER A 594 -3.91 26.78 51.21
N ARG A 595 -4.37 26.40 52.40
CA ARG A 595 -4.30 27.24 53.62
C ARG A 595 -3.14 26.90 54.56
N GLY A 596 -2.28 25.95 54.17
CA GLY A 596 -1.21 25.43 55.03
C GLY A 596 -1.72 24.83 56.35
N TRP A 597 -0.86 24.83 57.36
CA TRP A 597 -1.17 24.43 58.74
C TRP A 597 -0.93 25.58 59.71
N GLY A 598 -1.79 25.69 60.73
CA GLY A 598 -1.73 26.77 61.73
C GLY A 598 -2.52 28.02 61.35
N THR A 599 -2.61 28.94 62.30
CA THR A 599 -3.37 30.20 62.21
C THR A 599 -2.45 31.40 62.48
N GLY A 600 -2.88 32.58 62.04
CA GLY A 600 -2.12 33.83 62.22
C GLY A 600 -0.73 33.77 61.59
N SER A 601 0.25 34.34 62.29
CA SER A 601 1.65 34.47 61.86
C SER A 601 2.46 33.16 61.91
N ASN A 602 1.95 32.10 62.54
CA ASN A 602 2.71 30.84 62.75
C ASN A 602 2.41 29.79 61.68
N ARG A 603 1.85 30.20 60.54
CA ARG A 603 1.36 29.30 59.50
C ARG A 603 2.51 28.74 58.65
N THR A 604 2.46 27.44 58.35
CA THR A 604 3.45 26.73 57.52
C THR A 604 2.81 26.09 56.29
N PHE A 605 3.51 26.06 55.16
CA PHE A 605 3.05 25.43 53.91
C PHE A 605 3.62 24.03 53.69
N ARG A 606 4.84 23.77 54.19
CA ARG A 606 5.63 22.54 54.10
C ARG A 606 5.93 22.12 52.66
N PRO A 607 6.72 22.92 51.91
CA PRO A 607 6.87 22.78 50.47
C PRO A 607 7.44 21.43 50.02
N TYR A 608 8.39 20.89 50.79
CA TYR A 608 9.12 19.66 50.47
C TYR A 608 8.57 18.40 51.16
N GLU A 609 7.38 18.46 51.78
CA GLU A 609 6.68 17.25 52.21
C GLU A 609 5.98 16.59 51.00
N GLU A 610 5.99 15.26 50.98
CA GLU A 610 5.28 14.43 50.00
C GLU A 610 3.76 14.55 50.21
N VAL A 611 3.00 14.68 49.12
CA VAL A 611 1.56 14.91 49.20
C VAL A 611 0.79 13.59 49.22
N LYS A 612 -0.05 13.41 50.24
CA LYS A 612 -1.02 12.33 50.32
C LYS A 612 -2.18 12.53 49.32
N ARG A 613 -2.76 11.42 48.85
CA ARG A 613 -3.82 11.42 47.83
C ARG A 613 -5.08 12.19 48.24
N ASP A 614 -5.40 12.20 49.53
CA ASP A 614 -6.51 12.98 50.09
C ASP A 614 -6.27 14.50 50.04
N ALA A 615 -5.04 14.96 50.30
CA ALA A 615 -4.65 16.34 50.16
C ALA A 615 -4.66 16.81 48.69
N VAL A 616 -4.32 15.92 47.73
CA VAL A 616 -4.51 16.21 46.30
C VAL A 616 -5.99 16.36 45.96
N ALA A 617 -6.87 15.51 46.49
CA ALA A 617 -8.31 15.65 46.32
C ALA A 617 -8.81 17.02 46.81
N ALA A 618 -8.37 17.43 48.01
CA ALA A 618 -8.69 18.73 48.58
C ALA A 618 -8.20 19.92 47.73
N PHE A 619 -6.98 19.84 47.16
CA PHE A 619 -6.45 20.88 46.28
C PHE A 619 -7.23 20.99 44.96
N LEU A 620 -7.48 19.86 44.29
CA LEU A 620 -8.18 19.83 43.01
C LEU A 620 -9.64 20.26 43.14
N TYR A 621 -10.30 19.87 44.24
CA TYR A 621 -11.65 20.32 44.58
C TYR A 621 -11.73 21.85 44.73
N ARG A 622 -10.83 22.44 45.53
CA ARG A 622 -10.82 23.90 45.74
C ARG A 622 -10.43 24.66 44.47
N ALA A 623 -9.44 24.16 43.73
CA ALA A 623 -9.02 24.76 42.47
C ALA A 623 -10.12 24.76 41.39
N ALA A 624 -11.06 23.82 41.45
CA ALA A 624 -12.24 23.75 40.58
C ALA A 624 -13.35 24.74 40.99
N GLY A 625 -13.34 25.28 42.22
CA GLY A 625 -14.34 26.24 42.69
C GLY A 625 -15.76 25.67 42.87
N VAL A 626 -15.90 24.34 42.92
CA VAL A 626 -17.20 23.66 42.98
C VAL A 626 -17.78 23.60 44.40
N ASN A 627 -19.10 23.47 44.51
CA ASN A 627 -19.76 23.13 45.77
C ASN A 627 -20.47 21.77 45.68
N HIS A 628 -19.87 20.74 46.28
CA HIS A 628 -20.43 19.40 46.43
C HIS A 628 -20.82 19.15 47.89
N THR A 629 -21.86 18.36 48.16
CA THR A 629 -22.34 18.13 49.55
C THR A 629 -22.32 16.66 49.97
N SER A 630 -22.25 15.71 49.04
CA SER A 630 -22.18 14.28 49.38
C SER A 630 -20.80 13.90 49.92
N THR A 631 -20.79 12.98 50.87
CA THR A 631 -19.60 12.33 51.44
C THR A 631 -19.53 10.83 51.11
N ASN A 632 -20.48 10.31 50.32
CA ASN A 632 -20.48 8.92 49.87
C ASN A 632 -19.65 8.75 48.57
N SER A 633 -18.35 8.55 48.76
CA SER A 633 -17.37 8.40 47.68
C SER A 633 -17.53 7.10 46.88
N GLY A 634 -18.13 6.06 47.48
CA GLY A 634 -18.15 4.69 46.98
C GLY A 634 -16.90 3.87 47.30
N PHE A 635 -15.87 4.46 47.92
CA PHE A 635 -14.65 3.75 48.31
C PHE A 635 -14.75 3.18 49.74
N SER A 636 -14.32 1.94 49.94
CA SER A 636 -14.46 1.20 51.20
C SER A 636 -13.62 1.76 52.35
N ASP A 637 -12.52 2.44 52.03
CA ASP A 637 -11.57 3.02 52.98
C ASP A 637 -11.73 4.54 53.20
N VAL A 638 -12.81 5.13 52.70
CA VAL A 638 -13.13 6.57 52.87
C VAL A 638 -14.50 6.72 53.55
N PRO A 639 -14.56 6.62 54.89
CA PRO A 639 -15.80 6.83 55.63
C PRO A 639 -16.27 8.28 55.53
N ALA A 640 -17.57 8.51 55.71
CA ALA A 640 -18.18 9.85 55.64
C ALA A 640 -17.61 10.84 56.68
N SER A 641 -16.98 10.35 57.74
CA SER A 641 -16.26 11.12 58.77
C SER A 641 -14.82 11.49 58.40
N HIS A 642 -14.29 11.01 57.27
CA HIS A 642 -12.96 11.38 56.81
C HIS A 642 -12.89 12.89 56.53
N VAL A 643 -11.83 13.56 56.96
CA VAL A 643 -11.71 15.04 56.90
C VAL A 643 -11.80 15.63 55.49
N PHE A 644 -11.55 14.81 54.45
CA PHE A 644 -11.71 15.15 53.03
C PHE A 644 -12.74 14.28 52.29
N ALA A 645 -13.71 13.67 53.01
CA ALA A 645 -14.71 12.78 52.41
C ALA A 645 -15.50 13.45 51.27
N LYS A 646 -15.85 14.74 51.44
CA LYS A 646 -16.55 15.56 50.44
C LYS A 646 -15.71 15.75 49.17
N GLU A 647 -14.44 16.12 49.31
CA GLU A 647 -13.55 16.36 48.17
C GLU A 647 -13.20 15.07 47.42
N ILE A 648 -12.97 13.96 48.14
CA ILE A 648 -12.75 12.63 47.53
C ILE A 648 -14.02 12.14 46.82
N THR A 649 -15.21 12.38 47.39
CA THR A 649 -16.49 12.05 46.76
C THR A 649 -16.67 12.79 45.45
N TRP A 650 -16.39 14.09 45.41
CA TRP A 650 -16.43 14.85 44.15
C TRP A 650 -15.42 14.30 43.13
N LEU A 651 -14.16 14.02 43.52
CA LEU A 651 -13.16 13.40 42.62
C LEU A 651 -13.65 12.07 42.01
N SER A 652 -14.34 11.25 42.81
CA SER A 652 -14.95 9.98 42.38
C SER A 652 -16.07 10.21 41.36
N LYS A 653 -17.07 11.03 41.71
CA LYS A 653 -18.23 11.29 40.83
C LYS A 653 -17.86 12.08 39.56
N ALA A 654 -16.80 12.88 39.60
CA ALA A 654 -16.22 13.55 38.43
C ALA A 654 -15.39 12.63 37.51
N GLY A 655 -15.16 11.36 37.90
CA GLY A 655 -14.33 10.40 37.16
C GLY A 655 -12.83 10.69 37.21
N ILE A 656 -12.38 11.61 38.07
CA ILE A 656 -10.98 12.03 38.22
C ILE A 656 -10.20 10.92 38.96
N ALA A 657 -10.71 10.50 40.12
CA ALA A 657 -10.21 9.34 40.86
C ALA A 657 -11.11 8.12 40.61
N ARG A 658 -10.53 7.03 40.11
CA ARG A 658 -11.24 5.75 39.93
C ARG A 658 -11.05 4.74 41.07
N GLY A 659 -10.12 5.01 41.99
CA GLY A 659 -9.69 4.05 43.01
C GLY A 659 -8.82 2.92 42.46
N TRP A 660 -8.72 1.84 43.22
CA TRP A 660 -8.16 0.54 42.83
C TRP A 660 -9.28 -0.49 42.66
N ASP A 661 -8.96 -1.61 41.99
CA ASP A 661 -9.89 -2.71 41.72
C ASP A 661 -10.43 -3.40 42.98
N ASP A 662 -9.78 -3.19 44.14
CA ASP A 662 -10.22 -3.61 45.48
C ASP A 662 -11.28 -2.67 46.11
N GLY A 663 -11.70 -1.62 45.40
CA GLY A 663 -12.65 -0.63 45.88
C GLY A 663 -12.08 0.45 46.81
N THR A 664 -10.75 0.55 46.95
CA THR A 664 -10.10 1.55 47.82
C THR A 664 -9.67 2.84 47.08
N PHE A 665 -9.57 3.95 47.82
CA PHE A 665 -8.98 5.21 47.38
C PHE A 665 -7.57 5.47 47.93
N ARG A 666 -7.21 4.79 49.03
CA ARG A 666 -5.94 4.86 49.75
C ARG A 666 -5.58 6.31 50.14
N PRO A 667 -6.43 7.00 50.92
CA PRO A 667 -6.30 8.44 51.18
C PRO A 667 -4.95 8.82 51.79
N ASN A 668 -4.43 7.97 52.69
CA ASN A 668 -3.18 8.20 53.41
C ASN A 668 -1.90 7.87 52.63
N ALA A 669 -1.99 7.26 51.44
CA ALA A 669 -0.81 6.97 50.63
C ALA A 669 -0.30 8.25 49.93
N PHE A 670 1.01 8.39 49.80
CA PHE A 670 1.62 9.43 48.98
C PHE A 670 1.30 9.20 47.49
N ILE A 671 1.16 10.28 46.74
CA ILE A 671 0.83 10.23 45.32
C ILE A 671 2.08 10.29 44.45
N LYS A 672 2.25 9.27 43.60
CA LYS A 672 3.35 9.25 42.63
C LYS A 672 3.15 10.26 41.53
N ARG A 673 4.24 10.77 40.97
CA ARG A 673 4.21 11.80 39.93
C ARG A 673 3.44 11.34 38.68
N ASP A 674 3.49 10.06 38.31
CA ASP A 674 2.69 9.53 37.21
C ASP A 674 1.18 9.41 37.56
N GLN A 675 0.83 9.05 38.79
CA GLN A 675 -0.55 9.07 39.29
C GLN A 675 -1.12 10.50 39.37
N MET A 676 -0.29 11.47 39.75
CA MET A 676 -0.64 12.90 39.73
C MET A 676 -0.95 13.36 38.29
N ALA A 677 -0.19 12.90 37.29
CA ALA A 677 -0.43 13.27 35.90
C ALA A 677 -1.84 12.87 35.41
N THR A 678 -2.30 11.66 35.74
CA THR A 678 -3.66 11.23 35.36
C THR A 678 -4.76 11.97 36.12
N PHE A 679 -4.55 12.31 37.40
CA PHE A 679 -5.48 13.17 38.15
C PHE A 679 -5.59 14.57 37.51
N MET A 680 -4.45 15.20 37.17
CA MET A 680 -4.42 16.50 36.51
C MET A 680 -5.11 16.49 35.14
N MET A 681 -4.83 15.50 34.28
CA MET A 681 -5.47 15.41 32.95
C MET A 681 -6.98 15.19 33.03
N ARG A 682 -7.46 14.35 33.95
CA ARG A 682 -8.90 14.15 34.15
C ARG A 682 -9.58 15.38 34.76
N TRP A 683 -8.90 16.09 35.66
CA TRP A 683 -9.38 17.35 36.23
C TRP A 683 -9.49 18.45 35.16
N LEU A 684 -8.50 18.58 34.27
CA LEU A 684 -8.56 19.46 33.10
C LEU A 684 -9.77 19.11 32.22
N LYS A 685 -9.97 17.82 31.90
CA LYS A 685 -11.10 17.38 31.07
C LYS A 685 -12.45 17.68 31.72
N HIS A 686 -12.60 17.40 33.01
CA HIS A 686 -13.82 17.67 33.76
C HIS A 686 -14.14 19.19 33.87
N THR A 687 -13.11 20.04 33.94
CA THR A 687 -13.26 21.50 34.08
C THR A 687 -13.31 22.27 32.75
N GLY A 688 -13.40 21.58 31.60
CA GLY A 688 -13.44 22.21 30.28
C GLY A 688 -12.12 22.85 29.85
N ARG A 689 -11.00 22.33 30.36
CA ARG A 689 -9.62 22.85 30.16
C ARG A 689 -8.66 21.82 29.52
N ALA A 690 -9.19 20.68 29.07
CA ALA A 690 -8.46 19.72 28.23
C ALA A 690 -8.56 20.10 26.75
#